data_AF-A0A9P7N4B6-F1
#
_entry.id   AF-A0A9P7N4B6-F1
#
_cell.length_a   1.000
_cell.length_b   1.000
_cell.length_c   1.000
_cell.angle_alpha   90.00
_cell.angle_beta   90.00
_cell.angle_gamma   90.00
#
_symmetry.space_group_name_H-M   'P 1'
#
loop_
_entity.id
_entity.type
_entity.pdbx_description
1 polymer ?
#
loop_
_entity_poly.entity_id
_entity_poly.type
_entity_poly.pdbx_seq_one_letter_code
_entity_poly.pdbx_strand_id
1 'polypeptide(L)'
;AKKVVSYAESSDDEHPFNYGNNTQRTRRRGGARFVVKDEDEYDQDDDTKHQVDDDDNDDDDMDDFLASEDSDDDLRRRRQSKKRKRPAASKTSRKRSNVSPPVDNEHTAMPDVDDELIMTVNPTASTASQWSYDPDSADRRPVVVPENRTVVKNSTHKEKAYTREPEDRYPWLSNIRDKEKRLPSDPEYDPRTIFIPPAAWNKFSPFEKQYWEIKQNLWDTVVFFKKGKFYELYENDATIGHQEFDFKMTDRVNMRMVGVPESSLDHWVNQFIAKQYKVARVDQMETNLGKEMRERQDKSGKKADKIISRQLSCVLTAGTLVDGGMLQDDMAAYCVAIKESVADDVPSFGIAFVDTATGRFQLSGFVDDVDRTKFETLVAQIGPRELLLEKSHLSTRALRILKNNTSPTTIWTHLKPGTEFWDADTARRELKCGNYFAAAASPESDDGSDDGSWPEVLQQFQGDDLVMSAMGALLSYLKFLQLERPLLSQGNFERYSPIHKNGTLVLDGQTLMNLELFTNSANGSTEGTLFTLLNKCITPFGKRLFRQWAAHPLCDVERINERLDAVDLLNADVTVREKFSSQLVKMPDLERLISRIHAGACKPEDFVRVLEGFERIEYSMGLLSCFQGGGGILDRLISSMPNLREPLSYWTSAFDRQRAREDKILIPEKGIEPDFDDSVSRMDEIRDQLSGLLNEKKGELKCRSLKFTDVGKEIYQMETPKSAKVPANWRQMSATKDVKRWYFPELTQLVRELQEAEELHSQLVREIASRLFRKFDVDYAAWIQAIKIVAQLDCLVSLAKASSLMGQPACRPQFFDNQERSFVDFEELRHPCMTNTVDDFIPNDVKLGGDRAKINLLTGANAAGKSTVLRM
;
A
#
# COMPACT_ATOMS: atom_id res chain seq x y z
N ALA A 1 -32.16 25.57 -57.67
CA ALA A 1 -32.68 26.90 -57.24
C ALA A 1 -34.04 26.68 -56.60
N LYS A 2 -34.46 27.31 -55.50
CA LYS A 2 -33.84 28.07 -54.37
C LYS A 2 -34.67 27.65 -53.10
N LYS A 3 -34.22 27.62 -51.84
CA LYS A 3 -33.56 28.64 -50.98
C LYS A 3 -34.51 29.87 -50.78
N VAL A 4 -34.61 30.59 -49.65
CA VAL A 4 -33.59 31.10 -48.69
C VAL A 4 -34.19 31.37 -47.28
N VAL A 5 -33.30 31.42 -46.28
CA VAL A 5 -33.32 31.99 -44.91
C VAL A 5 -34.04 33.36 -44.76
N SER A 6 -34.55 33.70 -43.55
CA SER A 6 -34.49 35.07 -42.98
C SER A 6 -34.58 35.09 -41.44
N TYR A 7 -34.28 36.24 -40.83
CA TYR A 7 -34.31 36.61 -39.41
C TYR A 7 -35.17 37.89 -39.19
N ALA A 8 -35.32 38.31 -37.92
CA ALA A 8 -35.44 39.70 -37.40
C ALA A 8 -36.83 40.38 -37.13
N GLU A 9 -36.93 40.88 -35.89
CA GLU A 9 -37.36 42.23 -35.41
C GLU A 9 -38.80 42.80 -35.60
N SER A 10 -39.46 43.00 -34.44
CA SER A 10 -40.00 44.28 -33.89
C SER A 10 -40.76 45.30 -34.79
N SER A 11 -42.07 45.50 -34.57
CA SER A 11 -42.67 46.73 -33.98
C SER A 11 -44.21 46.83 -34.10
N ASP A 12 -44.84 47.31 -33.03
CA ASP A 12 -46.01 48.19 -32.87
C ASP A 12 -47.43 47.93 -33.50
N ASP A 13 -48.42 48.22 -32.65
CA ASP A 13 -49.77 48.81 -32.82
C ASP A 13 -50.98 48.15 -33.55
N GLU A 14 -52.03 47.95 -32.72
CA GLU A 14 -53.45 48.28 -32.87
C GLU A 14 -54.33 47.82 -34.08
N HIS A 15 -55.21 46.84 -33.79
CA HIS A 15 -56.69 46.90 -33.98
C HIS A 15 -57.33 46.89 -35.42
N PRO A 16 -58.67 46.72 -35.58
CA PRO A 16 -59.57 45.68 -35.01
C PRO A 16 -60.66 45.13 -36.03
N PHE A 17 -61.79 44.58 -35.52
CA PHE A 17 -63.03 44.03 -36.18
C PHE A 17 -62.99 42.53 -36.62
N ASN A 18 -63.85 41.61 -36.10
CA ASN A 18 -65.32 41.37 -36.25
C ASN A 18 -65.72 40.78 -37.62
N TYR A 19 -66.62 39.79 -37.79
CA TYR A 19 -67.70 39.14 -36.98
C TYR A 19 -67.58 37.58 -37.06
N GLY A 20 -68.33 36.69 -36.38
CA GLY A 20 -69.40 36.81 -35.35
C GLY A 20 -70.30 35.54 -35.25
N ASN A 21 -71.38 35.60 -34.44
CA ASN A 21 -72.53 34.66 -34.30
C ASN A 21 -72.41 33.30 -33.53
N ASN A 22 -73.16 33.21 -32.41
CA ASN A 22 -74.27 32.27 -32.08
C ASN A 22 -74.11 30.72 -32.21
N THR A 23 -74.67 29.85 -31.33
CA THR A 23 -75.56 30.03 -30.13
C THR A 23 -75.64 28.75 -29.28
N GLN A 24 -75.71 28.89 -27.92
CA GLN A 24 -76.42 27.99 -26.95
C GLN A 24 -75.98 26.50 -26.86
N ARG A 25 -76.18 25.67 -25.81
CA ARG A 25 -76.60 25.72 -24.37
C ARG A 25 -76.30 24.30 -23.76
N THR A 26 -76.34 23.93 -22.47
CA THR A 26 -76.86 24.51 -21.20
C THR A 26 -76.29 23.78 -19.95
N ARG A 27 -76.00 24.53 -18.85
CA ARG A 27 -76.24 24.18 -17.40
C ARG A 27 -75.56 22.93 -16.78
N ARG A 28 -75.39 22.75 -15.45
CA ARG A 28 -75.33 23.54 -14.17
C ARG A 28 -74.66 22.60 -13.13
N ARG A 29 -73.77 22.96 -12.18
CA ARG A 29 -73.63 24.06 -11.18
C ARG A 29 -74.17 23.69 -9.77
N GLY A 30 -73.28 23.54 -8.78
CA GLY A 30 -73.55 23.51 -7.33
C GLY A 30 -73.17 22.19 -6.61
N GLY A 31 -72.73 22.15 -5.34
CA GLY A 31 -72.24 23.25 -4.49
C GLY A 31 -72.31 23.04 -2.96
N ALA A 32 -71.17 23.26 -2.27
CA ALA A 32 -70.98 23.75 -0.89
C ALA A 32 -71.21 22.87 0.39
N ARG A 33 -70.09 22.72 1.14
CA ARG A 33 -69.90 22.87 2.63
C ARG A 33 -70.26 21.73 3.62
N PHE A 34 -69.58 21.87 4.78
CA PHE A 34 -69.71 21.23 6.11
C PHE A 34 -69.04 19.84 6.31
N VAL A 35 -68.50 19.46 7.50
CA VAL A 35 -67.74 20.16 8.59
C VAL A 35 -67.38 19.16 9.74
N VAL A 36 -66.28 19.39 10.49
CA VAL A 36 -65.97 18.82 11.86
C VAL A 36 -65.62 17.30 11.90
N LYS A 37 -64.40 16.93 12.34
CA LYS A 37 -64.02 16.24 13.63
C LYS A 37 -64.39 14.73 13.65
N ASP A 38 -63.77 13.82 14.41
CA ASP A 38 -62.69 13.84 15.43
C ASP A 38 -61.80 12.58 15.26
N GLU A 39 -60.49 12.59 15.60
CA GLU A 39 -59.84 12.09 16.85
C GLU A 39 -59.91 10.55 17.04
N ASP A 40 -59.17 10.01 18.03
CA ASP A 40 -58.91 8.59 18.36
C ASP A 40 -58.09 7.81 17.31
N GLU A 41 -56.81 7.43 17.48
CA GLU A 41 -56.09 6.77 18.59
C GLU A 41 -56.43 5.27 18.74
N TYR A 42 -55.44 4.40 18.52
CA TYR A 42 -55.00 3.27 19.37
C TYR A 42 -54.01 2.34 18.64
N ASP A 43 -53.13 1.67 19.41
CA ASP A 43 -52.14 0.68 18.94
C ASP A 43 -52.82 -0.57 18.33
N GLN A 44 -52.17 -1.41 17.51
CA GLN A 44 -51.14 -2.36 17.96
C GLN A 44 -50.37 -3.05 16.80
N ASP A 45 -49.38 -3.87 17.17
CA ASP A 45 -48.49 -4.66 16.31
C ASP A 45 -49.22 -5.74 15.47
N ASP A 46 -48.65 -6.12 14.32
CA ASP A 46 -48.06 -7.48 14.13
C ASP A 46 -47.14 -7.55 12.89
N ASP A 47 -46.31 -8.59 12.83
CA ASP A 47 -45.50 -9.00 11.67
C ASP A 47 -46.37 -9.47 10.49
N THR A 48 -45.96 -9.20 9.24
CA THR A 48 -46.04 -10.25 8.20
C THR A 48 -45.07 -10.05 7.03
N LYS A 49 -44.43 -11.15 6.62
CA LYS A 49 -43.76 -11.27 5.31
C LYS A 49 -44.79 -11.45 4.21
N HIS A 50 -44.55 -10.88 3.03
CA HIS A 50 -45.08 -11.39 1.76
C HIS A 50 -43.97 -11.44 0.71
N GLN A 51 -43.66 -12.65 0.26
CA GLN A 51 -43.25 -12.88 -1.13
C GLN A 51 -44.51 -13.12 -1.94
N VAL A 52 -44.60 -12.52 -3.12
CA VAL A 52 -45.28 -13.12 -4.28
C VAL A 52 -44.48 -12.69 -5.52
N ASP A 53 -44.19 -13.67 -6.36
CA ASP A 53 -43.61 -13.53 -7.70
C ASP A 53 -44.76 -13.12 -8.70
N ASP A 54 -44.67 -13.04 -10.03
CA ASP A 54 -43.71 -13.51 -11.05
C ASP A 54 -43.97 -12.75 -12.40
N ASP A 55 -43.24 -13.11 -13.47
CA ASP A 55 -43.53 -12.94 -14.91
C ASP A 55 -43.53 -11.53 -15.60
N ASP A 56 -42.35 -11.16 -16.10
CA ASP A 56 -41.97 -11.09 -17.54
C ASP A 56 -42.83 -10.38 -18.62
N ASN A 57 -42.15 -9.62 -19.50
CA ASN A 57 -41.95 -9.96 -20.93
C ASN A 57 -40.81 -9.11 -21.57
N ASP A 58 -40.21 -9.62 -22.64
CA ASP A 58 -38.95 -9.13 -23.26
C ASP A 58 -39.07 -7.95 -24.25
N ASP A 59 -37.93 -7.31 -24.57
CA ASP A 59 -37.39 -7.31 -25.96
C ASP A 59 -35.92 -6.79 -26.00
N ASP A 60 -35.12 -7.28 -26.96
CA ASP A 60 -33.67 -7.01 -27.15
C ASP A 60 -33.35 -5.68 -27.87
N ASP A 61 -32.14 -5.12 -27.65
CA ASP A 61 -31.16 -4.85 -28.74
C ASP A 61 -29.78 -4.34 -28.26
N MET A 62 -28.70 -4.96 -28.76
CA MET A 62 -27.38 -4.43 -29.23
C MET A 62 -26.72 -3.23 -28.48
N ASP A 63 -25.42 -3.26 -28.13
CA ASP A 63 -24.30 -3.50 -29.06
C ASP A 63 -22.96 -3.80 -28.33
N ASP A 64 -21.98 -4.37 -29.03
CA ASP A 64 -20.67 -4.82 -28.48
C ASP A 64 -19.49 -3.99 -29.06
N PHE A 65 -18.64 -3.39 -28.21
CA PHE A 65 -17.56 -2.49 -28.65
C PHE A 65 -16.14 -3.06 -28.43
N LEU A 66 -15.66 -3.77 -29.46
CA LEU A 66 -14.29 -4.29 -29.52
C LEU A 66 -13.23 -3.20 -29.75
N ALA A 67 -12.02 -3.44 -29.22
CA ALA A 67 -10.88 -2.54 -29.37
C ALA A 67 -10.37 -2.43 -30.82
N SER A 68 -9.90 -1.24 -31.18
CA SER A 68 -9.22 -0.97 -32.45
C SER A 68 -7.70 -0.84 -32.26
N GLU A 69 -6.94 -1.71 -32.90
CA GLU A 69 -5.53 -1.46 -33.20
C GLU A 69 -5.44 -0.71 -34.54
N ASP A 70 -4.73 0.42 -34.57
CA ASP A 70 -4.37 1.12 -35.82
C ASP A 70 -2.86 0.97 -36.07
N SER A 71 -2.49 0.54 -37.27
CA SER A 71 -1.11 0.27 -37.68
C SER A 71 -0.91 0.55 -39.16
N ASP A 72 -0.43 1.74 -39.50
CA ASP A 72 -0.04 2.12 -40.86
C ASP A 72 1.43 1.72 -41.16
N ASP A 73 1.72 1.27 -42.38
CA ASP A 73 2.96 0.55 -42.76
C ASP A 73 3.71 1.19 -43.96
N ASP A 74 4.92 0.67 -44.22
CA ASP A 74 5.59 0.46 -45.52
C ASP A 74 7.01 1.06 -45.65
N LEU A 75 7.75 0.45 -46.59
CA LEU A 75 8.95 0.88 -47.30
C LEU A 75 10.30 0.31 -46.83
N ARG A 76 10.57 -0.96 -47.21
CA ARG A 76 11.29 -1.24 -48.50
C ARG A 76 11.67 -2.70 -48.83
N ARG A 77 11.14 -3.19 -49.96
CA ARG A 77 11.82 -3.90 -51.08
C ARG A 77 12.57 -5.24 -50.85
N ARG A 78 11.95 -6.34 -51.34
CA ARG A 78 12.47 -7.19 -52.45
C ARG A 78 11.38 -8.15 -52.96
N ARG A 79 10.63 -7.84 -54.03
CA ARG A 79 10.88 -8.07 -55.48
C ARG A 79 10.85 -9.54 -55.98
N GLN A 80 9.95 -9.77 -56.94
CA GLN A 80 9.77 -10.92 -57.88
C GLN A 80 8.84 -12.08 -57.45
N SER A 81 8.01 -12.67 -58.34
CA SER A 81 6.92 -12.08 -59.17
C SER A 81 6.12 -13.13 -59.96
N LYS A 82 4.82 -13.31 -59.62
CA LYS A 82 3.66 -13.67 -60.48
C LYS A 82 3.81 -14.76 -61.59
N LYS A 83 2.97 -15.81 -61.52
CA LYS A 83 1.81 -16.02 -62.44
C LYS A 83 0.79 -17.06 -61.92
N ARG A 84 -0.39 -17.14 -62.56
CA ARG A 84 -1.63 -17.84 -62.09
C ARG A 84 -2.23 -18.75 -63.19
N LYS A 85 -3.24 -19.56 -62.81
CA LYS A 85 -4.20 -20.38 -63.62
C LYS A 85 -3.71 -21.80 -63.98
N ARG A 86 -4.55 -22.85 -64.02
CA ARG A 86 -5.97 -23.09 -63.59
C ARG A 86 -6.19 -24.61 -63.33
N PRO A 87 -7.32 -25.08 -62.75
CA PRO A 87 -7.50 -26.45 -62.25
C PRO A 87 -8.25 -27.42 -63.19
N ALA A 88 -8.35 -28.70 -62.78
CA ALA A 88 -9.26 -29.73 -63.32
C ALA A 88 -9.85 -30.62 -62.18
N ALA A 89 -10.92 -31.37 -62.45
CA ALA A 89 -11.64 -32.25 -61.50
C ALA A 89 -11.83 -33.67 -62.08
N SER A 90 -12.15 -34.70 -61.27
CA SER A 90 -13.50 -35.31 -61.10
C SER A 90 -13.50 -36.30 -59.89
N LYS A 91 -14.53 -36.44 -59.03
CA LYS A 91 -15.89 -37.07 -59.14
C LYS A 91 -15.89 -38.59 -59.50
N THR A 92 -16.82 -39.45 -59.03
CA THR A 92 -18.03 -39.30 -58.14
C THR A 92 -17.77 -39.83 -56.70
N SER A 93 -18.63 -40.40 -55.82
CA SER A 93 -20.01 -40.99 -55.72
C SER A 93 -20.66 -40.59 -54.35
N ARG A 94 -21.95 -40.65 -53.99
CA ARG A 94 -23.19 -41.45 -54.28
C ARG A 94 -23.32 -42.74 -53.43
N LYS A 95 -24.40 -43.02 -52.66
CA LYS A 95 -25.81 -42.50 -52.52
C LYS A 95 -26.22 -42.44 -51.01
N ARG A 96 -27.05 -41.49 -50.51
CA ARG A 96 -28.54 -41.48 -50.27
C ARG A 96 -29.06 -42.64 -49.38
N SER A 97 -30.02 -42.51 -48.45
CA SER A 97 -31.27 -41.68 -48.31
C SER A 97 -31.79 -41.77 -46.84
N ASN A 98 -32.81 -41.10 -46.27
CA ASN A 98 -33.57 -39.82 -46.36
C ASN A 98 -34.67 -39.86 -45.25
N VAL A 99 -34.99 -38.73 -44.58
CA VAL A 99 -36.35 -38.27 -44.12
C VAL A 99 -37.05 -38.82 -42.84
N SER A 100 -36.91 -38.08 -41.72
CA SER A 100 -37.94 -37.32 -40.93
C SER A 100 -39.08 -38.03 -40.09
N PRO A 101 -40.01 -37.34 -39.34
CA PRO A 101 -40.39 -37.65 -37.93
C PRO A 101 -41.94 -37.75 -37.74
N PRO A 102 -42.66 -37.34 -36.66
CA PRO A 102 -42.42 -37.14 -35.19
C PRO A 102 -43.25 -38.16 -34.32
N VAL A 103 -43.91 -37.97 -33.14
CA VAL A 103 -44.37 -36.85 -32.24
C VAL A 103 -44.67 -37.32 -30.77
N ASP A 104 -44.89 -36.33 -29.87
CA ASP A 104 -45.80 -36.24 -28.68
C ASP A 104 -45.65 -37.03 -27.33
N ASN A 105 -45.62 -36.19 -26.26
CA ASN A 105 -46.22 -36.21 -24.91
C ASN A 105 -46.00 -37.26 -23.78
N GLU A 106 -45.79 -36.66 -22.59
CA GLU A 106 -46.42 -36.92 -21.26
C GLU A 106 -45.80 -37.84 -20.17
N HIS A 107 -45.76 -37.24 -18.97
CA HIS A 107 -46.06 -37.77 -17.63
C HIS A 107 -45.09 -38.68 -16.80
N THR A 108 -44.33 -37.97 -15.94
CA THR A 108 -44.17 -38.19 -14.47
C THR A 108 -43.29 -39.32 -13.89
N ALA A 109 -42.86 -39.06 -12.64
CA ALA A 109 -42.37 -39.97 -11.60
C ALA A 109 -40.86 -40.34 -11.55
N MET A 110 -40.21 -39.85 -10.48
CA MET A 110 -39.09 -40.49 -9.76
C MET A 110 -39.62 -41.71 -8.95
N PRO A 111 -38.80 -42.58 -8.28
CA PRO A 111 -37.41 -42.36 -7.84
C PRO A 111 -36.45 -43.58 -7.88
N ASP A 112 -35.34 -43.43 -7.14
CA ASP A 112 -34.46 -44.43 -6.51
C ASP A 112 -33.26 -45.08 -7.24
N VAL A 113 -32.10 -44.76 -6.66
CA VAL A 113 -30.81 -45.48 -6.50
C VAL A 113 -30.92 -47.00 -6.19
N ASP A 114 -29.90 -47.87 -6.32
CA ASP A 114 -28.43 -47.68 -6.20
C ASP A 114 -27.52 -48.76 -6.89
N ASP A 115 -26.18 -48.54 -6.87
CA ASP A 115 -25.01 -49.43 -7.23
C ASP A 115 -24.91 -49.97 -8.71
N GLU A 116 -24.00 -50.86 -9.20
CA GLU A 116 -23.01 -51.79 -8.61
C GLU A 116 -21.53 -51.60 -9.08
N LEU A 117 -20.65 -51.27 -8.13
CA LEU A 117 -19.23 -51.65 -7.90
C LEU A 117 -18.19 -52.00 -9.02
N ILE A 118 -17.04 -51.29 -8.95
CA ILE A 118 -15.60 -51.71 -8.90
C ILE A 118 -15.03 -52.87 -9.80
N MET A 119 -13.90 -52.60 -10.50
CA MET A 119 -12.59 -53.36 -10.55
C MET A 119 -11.84 -53.13 -11.89
N THR A 120 -10.55 -52.75 -12.02
CA THR A 120 -9.23 -53.25 -11.51
C THR A 120 -8.87 -54.69 -11.97
N VAL A 121 -7.69 -55.02 -12.54
CA VAL A 121 -6.46 -54.26 -12.82
C VAL A 121 -5.60 -54.98 -13.92
N ASN A 122 -4.56 -54.29 -14.43
CA ASN A 122 -3.39 -54.79 -15.22
C ASN A 122 -2.90 -56.24 -14.89
N PRO A 123 -2.22 -56.99 -15.81
CA PRO A 123 -1.01 -56.48 -16.49
C PRO A 123 -0.57 -57.02 -17.88
N THR A 124 0.32 -56.25 -18.50
CA THR A 124 1.45 -56.63 -19.41
C THR A 124 1.29 -57.73 -20.49
N ALA A 125 1.22 -57.25 -21.73
CA ALA A 125 2.10 -57.59 -22.86
C ALA A 125 2.11 -59.00 -23.53
N SER A 126 2.11 -58.92 -24.86
CA SER A 126 2.58 -59.91 -25.86
C SER A 126 1.55 -60.80 -26.57
N THR A 127 1.34 -60.47 -27.86
CA THR A 127 1.20 -61.36 -29.02
C THR A 127 0.05 -62.36 -29.16
N ALA A 128 -0.42 -62.46 -30.41
CA ALA A 128 -1.15 -63.60 -31.03
C ALA A 128 -2.59 -63.85 -30.56
N SER A 129 -3.52 -63.33 -31.36
CA SER A 129 -4.91 -63.77 -31.42
C SER A 129 -5.03 -65.23 -31.93
N GLN A 130 -5.72 -66.12 -31.19
CA GLN A 130 -6.39 -67.27 -31.81
C GLN A 130 -7.53 -67.89 -30.97
N TRP A 131 -8.75 -67.51 -31.34
CA TRP A 131 -9.99 -68.33 -31.33
C TRP A 131 -10.59 -68.80 -29.99
N SER A 132 -11.80 -69.36 -30.11
CA SER A 132 -12.83 -69.41 -29.07
C SER A 132 -13.40 -70.81 -28.84
N TYR A 133 -13.80 -71.10 -27.60
CA TYR A 133 -14.52 -72.30 -27.18
C TYR A 133 -15.20 -71.99 -25.83
N ASP A 134 -16.35 -72.50 -25.38
CA ASP A 134 -17.59 -73.14 -25.87
C ASP A 134 -18.28 -73.60 -24.54
N PRO A 135 -19.58 -73.35 -24.25
CA PRO A 135 -20.01 -73.24 -22.85
C PRO A 135 -20.23 -74.56 -22.07
N ASP A 136 -20.39 -75.69 -22.74
CA ASP A 136 -20.98 -76.92 -22.15
C ASP A 136 -20.00 -77.83 -21.37
N SER A 137 -18.84 -77.32 -20.94
CA SER A 137 -17.87 -78.11 -20.16
C SER A 137 -18.13 -78.07 -18.65
N ALA A 138 -18.98 -78.98 -18.17
CA ALA A 138 -19.32 -79.11 -16.74
C ALA A 138 -18.85 -80.45 -16.15
N ASP A 139 -17.82 -80.46 -15.28
CA ASP A 139 -17.72 -81.47 -14.21
C ASP A 139 -16.89 -81.03 -12.98
N ARG A 140 -16.76 -81.91 -11.97
CA ARG A 140 -16.81 -81.53 -10.53
C ARG A 140 -15.62 -81.93 -9.64
N ARG A 141 -15.11 -80.92 -8.91
CA ARG A 141 -14.44 -81.01 -7.58
C ARG A 141 -13.10 -81.82 -7.56
N PRO A 142 -12.45 -82.06 -6.40
CA PRO A 142 -11.58 -81.03 -5.78
C PRO A 142 -10.17 -81.55 -5.42
N VAL A 143 -9.20 -80.64 -5.22
CA VAL A 143 -7.86 -80.97 -4.69
C VAL A 143 -7.50 -80.03 -3.53
N VAL A 144 -6.92 -80.60 -2.47
CA VAL A 144 -6.49 -79.90 -1.25
C VAL A 144 -5.06 -79.39 -1.41
N VAL A 145 -4.75 -78.20 -0.88
CA VAL A 145 -3.40 -77.63 -0.82
C VAL A 145 -3.07 -77.24 0.64
N PRO A 146 -1.90 -77.64 1.18
CA PRO A 146 -1.49 -77.29 2.56
C PRO A 146 -0.87 -75.89 2.67
N GLU A 147 -0.71 -75.42 3.91
CA GLU A 147 -0.27 -74.07 4.26
C GLU A 147 1.16 -73.70 3.79
N ASN A 148 1.40 -72.41 3.56
CA ASN A 148 2.63 -71.77 4.02
C ASN A 148 2.50 -70.24 4.22
N ARG A 149 3.38 -69.69 5.08
CA ARG A 149 3.32 -68.30 5.59
C ARG A 149 3.42 -67.23 4.49
N THR A 150 2.55 -66.22 4.55
CA THR A 150 2.75 -64.92 3.89
C THR A 150 3.39 -63.91 4.84
N VAL A 151 4.36 -63.13 4.35
CA VAL A 151 4.95 -62.02 5.09
C VAL A 151 4.21 -60.73 4.72
N VAL A 152 3.58 -60.09 5.70
CA VAL A 152 2.84 -58.84 5.50
C VAL A 152 3.82 -57.70 5.23
N LYS A 153 3.81 -57.16 4.00
CA LYS A 153 4.45 -55.89 3.65
C LYS A 153 3.43 -54.75 3.74
N ASN A 154 3.40 -54.04 4.87
CA ASN A 154 2.65 -52.80 4.99
C ASN A 154 3.32 -51.69 4.16
N SER A 155 2.84 -51.46 2.94
CA SER A 155 3.20 -50.29 2.13
C SER A 155 2.28 -49.10 2.44
N THR A 156 2.43 -48.51 3.63
CA THR A 156 1.72 -47.27 3.98
C THR A 156 2.26 -46.13 3.12
N HIS A 157 1.54 -45.78 2.05
CA HIS A 157 1.67 -44.44 1.47
C HIS A 157 1.28 -43.44 2.55
N LYS A 158 2.23 -42.58 2.95
CA LYS A 158 1.87 -41.39 3.73
C LYS A 158 1.01 -40.50 2.84
N GLU A 159 -0.17 -40.15 3.34
CA GLU A 159 -0.98 -39.08 2.77
C GLU A 159 -0.22 -37.76 2.82
N LYS A 160 -0.68 -36.82 1.98
CA LYS A 160 -0.06 -35.52 1.81
C LYS A 160 -0.47 -34.57 2.95
N ALA A 161 0.36 -33.57 3.23
CA ALA A 161 0.07 -32.60 4.30
C ALA A 161 -1.06 -31.64 3.90
N TYR A 162 -1.18 -31.29 2.62
CA TYR A 162 -2.29 -30.47 2.11
C TYR A 162 -3.63 -31.21 2.05
N THR A 163 -3.66 -32.54 2.14
CA THR A 163 -4.90 -33.34 2.15
C THR A 163 -5.37 -33.67 3.57
N ARG A 164 -4.87 -32.96 4.59
CA ARG A 164 -5.22 -33.11 6.01
C ARG A 164 -5.25 -31.75 6.68
N GLU A 165 -6.21 -31.53 7.58
CA GLU A 165 -6.26 -30.26 8.30
C GLU A 165 -5.08 -30.10 9.26
N PRO A 166 -4.71 -28.86 9.65
CA PRO A 166 -3.62 -28.63 10.59
C PRO A 166 -3.87 -29.31 11.92
N GLU A 167 -5.13 -29.45 12.31
CA GLU A 167 -5.58 -30.08 13.55
C GLU A 167 -5.22 -31.59 13.61
N ASP A 168 -5.37 -32.31 12.49
CA ASP A 168 -4.97 -33.72 12.37
C ASP A 168 -3.45 -33.91 12.49
N ARG A 169 -2.68 -32.92 12.02
CA ARG A 169 -1.22 -32.93 11.99
C ARG A 169 -0.60 -32.36 13.27
N TYR A 170 -1.31 -31.45 13.92
CA TYR A 170 -0.95 -30.73 15.13
C TYR A 170 -2.17 -30.65 16.08
N PRO A 171 -2.40 -31.67 16.93
CA PRO A 171 -3.55 -31.71 17.86
C PRO A 171 -3.56 -30.66 18.99
N TRP A 172 -2.73 -29.62 18.87
CA TRP A 172 -2.70 -28.42 19.71
C TRP A 172 -3.23 -27.17 18.96
N LEU A 173 -3.45 -27.26 17.65
CA LEU A 173 -4.15 -26.23 16.86
C LEU A 173 -5.67 -26.31 17.00
N SER A 174 -6.25 -27.49 17.26
CA SER A 174 -7.69 -27.67 17.53
C SER A 174 -8.14 -27.11 18.89
N ASN A 175 -7.20 -26.73 19.74
CA ASN A 175 -7.44 -26.15 21.06
C ASN A 175 -6.47 -24.98 21.26
N ILE A 176 -6.56 -23.98 20.37
CA ILE A 176 -5.68 -22.81 20.34
C ILE A 176 -5.59 -22.18 21.73
N ARG A 177 -4.35 -21.90 22.15
CA ARG A 177 -4.04 -21.18 23.38
C ARG A 177 -2.91 -20.20 23.12
N ASP A 178 -2.94 -19.07 23.80
CA ASP A 178 -1.85 -18.10 23.74
C ASP A 178 -0.57 -18.65 24.40
N LYS A 179 0.53 -17.92 24.30
CA LYS A 179 1.85 -18.33 24.84
C LYS A 179 1.86 -18.60 26.35
N GLU A 180 0.92 -18.02 27.10
CA GLU A 180 0.73 -18.19 28.54
C GLU A 180 -0.28 -19.33 28.88
N LYS A 181 -0.80 -19.99 27.84
CA LYS A 181 -1.74 -21.14 27.84
C LYS A 181 -3.21 -20.79 28.12
N ARG A 182 -3.59 -19.52 28.03
CA ARG A 182 -4.97 -19.04 28.14
C ARG A 182 -5.78 -19.43 26.89
N LEU A 183 -7.08 -19.60 27.06
CA LEU A 183 -8.03 -19.90 25.97
C LEU A 183 -8.61 -18.60 25.39
N PRO A 184 -9.14 -18.59 24.14
CA PRO A 184 -9.76 -17.40 23.54
C PRO A 184 -10.96 -16.79 24.31
N SER A 185 -11.52 -17.51 25.28
CA SER A 185 -12.58 -17.02 26.18
C SER A 185 -12.06 -16.35 27.47
N ASP A 186 -10.73 -16.29 27.66
CA ASP A 186 -10.07 -15.62 28.77
C ASP A 186 -9.89 -14.13 28.42
N PRO A 187 -10.33 -13.16 29.26
CA PRO A 187 -10.10 -11.74 29.01
C PRO A 187 -8.63 -11.40 28.76
N GLU A 188 -7.70 -12.12 29.41
CA GLU A 188 -6.27 -11.87 29.27
C GLU A 188 -5.59 -12.58 28.09
N TYR A 189 -6.34 -13.36 27.29
CA TYR A 189 -5.88 -13.97 26.05
C TYR A 189 -5.17 -12.98 25.10
N ASP A 190 -4.07 -13.44 24.49
CA ASP A 190 -3.28 -12.69 23.50
C ASP A 190 -3.33 -13.36 22.11
N PRO A 191 -4.17 -12.86 21.18
CA PRO A 191 -4.38 -13.47 19.86
C PRO A 191 -3.15 -13.42 18.93
N ARG A 192 -2.14 -12.60 19.26
CA ARG A 192 -0.90 -12.47 18.49
C ARG A 192 0.05 -13.64 18.73
N THR A 193 -0.21 -14.49 19.73
CA THR A 193 0.70 -15.56 20.15
C THR A 193 0.03 -16.92 20.21
N ILE A 194 0.82 -18.01 20.10
CA ILE A 194 0.33 -19.38 20.26
C ILE A 194 1.31 -20.26 21.05
N PHE A 195 0.81 -21.05 21.99
CA PHE A 195 1.62 -22.00 22.77
C PHE A 195 1.87 -23.30 21.99
N ILE A 196 3.14 -23.60 21.76
CA ILE A 196 3.59 -24.85 21.13
C ILE A 196 4.07 -25.82 22.20
N PRO A 197 3.49 -27.04 22.32
CA PRO A 197 3.92 -28.03 23.31
C PRO A 197 5.38 -28.46 23.11
N PRO A 198 6.20 -28.57 24.19
CA PRO A 198 7.59 -29.02 24.08
C PRO A 198 7.78 -30.40 23.41
N ALA A 199 6.78 -31.28 23.53
CA ALA A 199 6.74 -32.59 22.87
C ALA A 199 6.50 -32.52 21.35
N ALA A 200 5.95 -31.42 20.83
CA ALA A 200 5.90 -31.11 19.40
C ALA A 200 7.20 -30.42 18.96
N TRP A 201 7.62 -29.38 19.70
CA TRP A 201 8.87 -28.63 19.46
C TRP A 201 10.09 -29.54 19.27
N ASN A 202 10.25 -30.56 20.12
CA ASN A 202 11.38 -31.48 20.04
C ASN A 202 11.36 -32.40 18.80
N LYS A 203 10.21 -32.57 18.13
CA LYS A 203 10.07 -33.37 16.91
C LYS A 203 10.33 -32.58 15.62
N PHE A 204 10.17 -31.26 15.65
CA PHE A 204 10.39 -30.38 14.51
C PHE A 204 11.83 -30.45 13.97
N SER A 205 11.97 -30.46 12.65
CA SER A 205 13.26 -30.26 11.98
C SER A 205 13.82 -28.86 12.25
N PRO A 206 15.13 -28.62 12.01
CA PRO A 206 15.72 -27.29 12.16
C PRO A 206 15.02 -26.18 11.36
N PHE A 207 14.39 -26.51 10.23
CA PHE A 207 13.64 -25.56 9.41
C PHE A 207 12.27 -25.23 10.01
N GLU A 208 11.51 -26.26 10.42
CA GLU A 208 10.23 -26.07 11.13
C GLU A 208 10.44 -25.28 12.43
N LYS A 209 11.56 -25.48 13.14
CA LYS A 209 11.91 -24.70 14.33
C LYS A 209 12.07 -23.21 14.03
N GLN A 210 12.87 -22.82 13.03
CA GLN A 210 12.99 -21.39 12.65
C GLN A 210 11.64 -20.76 12.25
N TYR A 211 10.75 -21.51 11.59
CA TYR A 211 9.42 -21.01 11.25
C TYR A 211 8.56 -20.81 12.50
N TRP A 212 8.41 -21.85 13.32
CA TRP A 212 7.57 -21.82 14.53
C TRP A 212 8.13 -20.90 15.62
N GLU A 213 9.44 -20.69 15.68
CA GLU A 213 10.10 -19.72 16.57
C GLU A 213 9.61 -18.29 16.34
N ILE A 214 9.33 -17.95 15.08
CA ILE A 214 8.77 -16.66 14.66
C ILE A 214 7.24 -16.69 14.78
N LYS A 215 6.56 -17.67 14.15
CA LYS A 215 5.09 -17.74 14.06
C LYS A 215 4.39 -17.86 15.43
N GLN A 216 5.05 -18.42 16.46
CA GLN A 216 4.50 -18.46 17.84
C GLN A 216 4.28 -17.06 18.47
N ASN A 217 4.92 -16.01 17.94
CA ASN A 217 4.80 -14.61 18.39
C ASN A 217 4.11 -13.70 17.34
N LEU A 218 3.67 -14.28 16.22
CA LEU A 218 3.10 -13.60 15.05
C LEU A 218 1.93 -14.44 14.50
N TRP A 219 1.06 -14.89 15.41
CA TRP A 219 -0.05 -15.78 15.07
C TRP A 219 -1.12 -15.07 14.23
N ASP A 220 -1.42 -13.81 14.55
CA ASP A 220 -2.32 -12.88 13.83
C ASP A 220 -1.77 -12.36 12.49
N THR A 221 -0.52 -12.68 12.16
CA THR A 221 0.25 -12.04 11.10
C THR A 221 0.72 -13.07 10.06
N VAL A 222 0.52 -12.78 8.78
CA VAL A 222 0.87 -13.68 7.66
C VAL A 222 2.38 -13.69 7.44
N VAL A 223 3.04 -14.84 7.59
CA VAL A 223 4.51 -14.94 7.52
C VAL A 223 4.99 -15.37 6.14
N PHE A 224 5.61 -14.44 5.39
CA PHE A 224 6.31 -14.72 4.14
C PHE A 224 7.74 -15.19 4.45
N PHE A 225 8.00 -16.50 4.32
CA PHE A 225 9.23 -17.14 4.80
C PHE A 225 10.20 -17.49 3.65
N LYS A 226 11.35 -16.82 3.58
CA LYS A 226 12.26 -16.88 2.42
C LYS A 226 13.04 -18.20 2.30
N LYS A 227 13.07 -18.76 1.09
CA LYS A 227 13.66 -20.08 0.79
C LYS A 227 14.22 -20.15 -0.63
N GLY A 228 15.39 -19.55 -0.83
CA GLY A 228 15.96 -19.31 -2.16
C GLY A 228 15.25 -18.13 -2.81
N LYS A 229 14.87 -18.27 -4.09
CA LYS A 229 14.20 -17.23 -4.89
C LYS A 229 12.67 -17.17 -4.70
N PHE A 230 12.17 -17.70 -3.59
CA PHE A 230 10.74 -17.78 -3.27
C PHE A 230 10.51 -17.44 -1.80
N TYR A 231 9.35 -16.85 -1.52
CA TYR A 231 8.77 -16.79 -0.18
C TYR A 231 7.66 -17.83 -0.09
N GLU A 232 7.71 -18.67 0.94
CA GLU A 232 6.71 -19.70 1.22
C GLU A 232 5.90 -19.26 2.44
N LEU A 233 4.57 -19.42 2.36
CA LEU A 233 3.62 -19.28 3.47
C LEU A 233 3.23 -20.70 3.89
N TYR A 234 2.98 -20.92 5.19
CA TYR A 234 2.72 -22.27 5.75
C TYR A 234 1.44 -22.33 6.59
N GLU A 235 0.86 -23.52 6.69
CA GLU A 235 -0.28 -23.83 7.55
C GLU A 235 -1.51 -22.92 7.35
N ASN A 236 -1.86 -22.05 8.30
CA ASN A 236 -2.99 -21.14 8.13
C ASN A 236 -2.68 -20.03 7.13
N ASP A 237 -1.46 -19.50 7.14
CA ASP A 237 -0.98 -18.49 6.18
C ASP A 237 -1.08 -19.04 4.74
N ALA A 238 -0.87 -20.36 4.57
CA ALA A 238 -1.03 -21.03 3.29
C ALA A 238 -2.49 -21.19 2.85
N THR A 239 -3.43 -21.39 3.79
CA THR A 239 -4.86 -21.43 3.48
C THR A 239 -5.40 -20.04 3.14
N ILE A 240 -4.98 -19.00 3.86
CA ILE A 240 -5.32 -17.60 3.52
C ILE A 240 -4.83 -17.30 2.09
N GLY A 241 -3.56 -17.57 1.77
CA GLY A 241 -3.04 -17.37 0.41
C GLY A 241 -3.73 -18.21 -0.68
N HIS A 242 -4.26 -19.39 -0.34
CA HIS A 242 -5.03 -20.21 -1.28
C HIS A 242 -6.47 -19.70 -1.48
N GLN A 243 -7.15 -19.26 -0.42
CA GLN A 243 -8.54 -18.81 -0.45
C GLN A 243 -8.69 -17.37 -0.98
N GLU A 244 -7.74 -16.49 -0.68
CA GLU A 244 -7.84 -15.06 -1.01
C GLU A 244 -7.27 -14.72 -2.41
N PHE A 245 -6.39 -15.57 -2.94
CA PHE A 245 -5.57 -15.30 -4.14
C PHE A 245 -5.33 -16.54 -5.03
N ASP A 246 -6.09 -17.62 -4.86
CA ASP A 246 -5.99 -18.88 -5.62
C ASP A 246 -4.58 -19.51 -5.66
N PHE A 247 -3.70 -19.20 -4.69
CA PHE A 247 -2.33 -19.73 -4.71
C PHE A 247 -2.34 -21.26 -4.62
N LYS A 248 -1.58 -21.91 -5.49
CA LYS A 248 -1.55 -23.37 -5.61
C LYS A 248 -0.98 -24.04 -4.36
N MET A 249 -1.87 -24.62 -3.55
CA MET A 249 -1.52 -25.41 -2.36
C MET A 249 -0.64 -26.62 -2.71
N THR A 250 0.43 -26.85 -1.94
CA THR A 250 1.40 -27.92 -2.10
C THR A 250 1.99 -28.38 -0.76
N ASP A 251 2.80 -29.44 -0.75
CA ASP A 251 3.50 -29.96 0.43
C ASP A 251 4.97 -29.54 0.47
N ARG A 252 5.46 -29.10 1.64
CA ARG A 252 6.90 -28.94 1.88
C ARG A 252 7.24 -29.02 3.37
N VAL A 253 8.26 -29.82 3.71
CA VAL A 253 8.70 -30.06 5.11
C VAL A 253 7.55 -30.45 6.06
N ASN A 254 6.71 -31.41 5.65
CA ASN A 254 5.55 -31.90 6.43
C ASN A 254 4.44 -30.85 6.70
N MET A 255 4.58 -29.64 6.16
CA MET A 255 3.60 -28.55 6.25
C MET A 255 2.87 -28.34 4.91
N ARG A 256 1.60 -27.90 4.97
CA ARG A 256 0.89 -27.37 3.79
C ARG A 256 1.44 -25.98 3.46
N MET A 257 1.65 -25.69 2.18
CA MET A 257 2.33 -24.48 1.72
C MET A 257 1.82 -23.90 0.40
N VAL A 258 1.90 -22.58 0.30
CA VAL A 258 1.81 -21.81 -0.95
C VAL A 258 3.04 -20.91 -1.04
N GLY A 259 3.37 -20.37 -2.22
CA GLY A 259 4.55 -19.51 -2.31
C GLY A 259 4.65 -18.71 -3.61
N VAL A 260 5.32 -17.57 -3.50
CA VAL A 260 5.47 -16.57 -4.56
C VAL A 260 6.95 -16.34 -4.89
N PRO A 261 7.29 -16.02 -6.17
CA PRO A 261 8.64 -15.59 -6.52
C PRO A 261 9.07 -14.33 -5.77
N GLU A 262 10.36 -14.23 -5.45
CA GLU A 262 10.95 -13.04 -4.83
C GLU A 262 10.71 -11.76 -5.64
N SER A 263 10.71 -11.86 -6.98
CA SER A 263 10.48 -10.74 -7.90
C SER A 263 9.04 -10.19 -7.93
N SER A 264 8.08 -10.86 -7.28
CA SER A 264 6.69 -10.39 -7.14
C SER A 264 6.24 -10.24 -5.68
N LEU A 265 7.18 -10.26 -4.73
CA LEU A 265 6.88 -10.09 -3.31
C LEU A 265 6.11 -8.80 -3.03
N ASP A 266 6.67 -7.63 -3.40
CA ASP A 266 6.08 -6.31 -3.13
C ASP A 266 4.61 -6.23 -3.60
N HIS A 267 4.29 -6.80 -4.77
CA HIS A 267 2.93 -6.86 -5.29
C HIS A 267 1.99 -7.68 -4.38
N TRP A 268 2.37 -8.91 -4.01
CA TRP A 268 1.53 -9.76 -3.18
C TRP A 268 1.41 -9.24 -1.75
N VAL A 269 2.48 -8.70 -1.17
CA VAL A 269 2.48 -8.02 0.13
C VAL A 269 1.42 -6.90 0.14
N ASN A 270 1.37 -6.07 -0.90
CA ASN A 270 0.35 -5.03 -1.03
C ASN A 270 -1.08 -5.59 -1.13
N GLN A 271 -1.30 -6.73 -1.80
CA GLN A 271 -2.63 -7.36 -1.87
C GLN A 271 -3.11 -7.88 -0.50
N PHE A 272 -2.21 -8.50 0.30
CA PHE A 272 -2.53 -8.90 1.67
C PHE A 272 -2.85 -7.70 2.57
N ILE A 273 -2.06 -6.62 2.49
CA ILE A 273 -2.27 -5.39 3.27
C ILE A 273 -3.56 -4.68 2.85
N ALA A 274 -3.92 -4.67 1.56
CA ALA A 274 -5.18 -4.12 1.08
C ALA A 274 -6.40 -4.88 1.65
N LYS A 275 -6.30 -6.21 1.78
CA LYS A 275 -7.27 -7.07 2.51
C LYS A 275 -7.13 -6.98 4.05
N GLN A 276 -6.42 -5.99 4.59
CA GLN A 276 -6.23 -5.72 6.03
C GLN A 276 -5.45 -6.80 6.81
N TYR A 277 -4.73 -7.71 6.13
CA TYR A 277 -3.83 -8.64 6.81
C TYR A 277 -2.50 -7.94 7.19
N LYS A 278 -2.03 -8.17 8.41
CA LYS A 278 -0.64 -7.88 8.80
C LYS A 278 0.30 -8.85 8.09
N VAL A 279 1.47 -8.38 7.66
CA VAL A 279 2.44 -9.19 6.89
C VAL A 279 3.84 -9.13 7.51
N ALA A 280 4.42 -10.29 7.83
CA ALA A 280 5.80 -10.41 8.32
C ALA A 280 6.72 -10.96 7.22
N ARG A 281 7.80 -10.25 6.89
CA ARG A 281 8.84 -10.73 5.97
C ARG A 281 9.97 -11.38 6.76
N VAL A 282 10.30 -12.64 6.47
CA VAL A 282 11.43 -13.35 7.08
C VAL A 282 12.48 -13.64 6.02
N ASP A 283 13.62 -12.95 6.10
CA ASP A 283 14.72 -13.01 5.13
C ASP A 283 15.77 -14.08 5.48
N GLN A 284 16.64 -14.38 4.52
CA GLN A 284 17.81 -15.24 4.71
C GLN A 284 19.05 -14.37 4.97
N MET A 285 19.71 -14.57 6.11
CA MET A 285 20.83 -13.71 6.55
C MET A 285 22.17 -14.03 5.88
N GLU A 286 22.22 -15.04 5.00
CA GLU A 286 23.43 -15.51 4.32
C GLU A 286 23.09 -16.12 2.96
N THR A 287 23.99 -15.97 1.99
CA THR A 287 23.89 -16.65 0.68
C THR A 287 24.31 -18.13 0.83
N ASN A 288 23.98 -18.95 -0.17
CA ASN A 288 24.43 -20.35 -0.18
C ASN A 288 25.97 -20.47 -0.21
N LEU A 289 26.66 -19.47 -0.80
CA LEU A 289 28.11 -19.42 -0.86
C LEU A 289 28.71 -18.96 0.48
N GLY A 290 28.16 -17.91 1.08
CA GLY A 290 28.53 -17.46 2.43
C GLY A 290 28.35 -18.56 3.49
N LYS A 291 27.29 -19.37 3.38
CA LYS A 291 27.13 -20.57 4.21
C LYS A 291 28.25 -21.59 4.00
N GLU A 292 28.66 -21.86 2.77
CA GLU A 292 29.78 -22.78 2.50
C GLU A 292 31.10 -22.23 3.07
N MET A 293 31.31 -20.92 3.00
CA MET A 293 32.45 -20.25 3.64
C MET A 293 32.42 -20.44 5.17
N ARG A 294 31.28 -20.22 5.84
CA ARG A 294 31.13 -20.48 7.29
C ARG A 294 31.40 -21.94 7.63
N GLU A 295 30.80 -22.89 6.91
CA GLU A 295 30.99 -24.34 7.13
C GLU A 295 32.45 -24.80 6.90
N ARG A 296 33.28 -24.02 6.18
CA ARG A 296 34.72 -24.25 6.03
C ARG A 296 35.56 -23.61 7.15
N GLN A 297 35.16 -22.45 7.66
CA GLN A 297 35.85 -21.76 8.75
C GLN A 297 35.57 -22.43 10.11
N ASP A 298 34.34 -22.89 10.34
CA ASP A 298 33.92 -23.48 11.62
C ASP A 298 34.35 -24.94 11.76
N LYS A 299 35.59 -25.12 12.22
CA LYS A 299 36.20 -26.42 12.52
C LYS A 299 35.57 -27.14 13.73
N SER A 300 34.54 -26.59 14.40
CA SER A 300 34.00 -27.14 15.65
C SER A 300 33.12 -28.38 15.48
N GLY A 301 32.65 -28.66 14.25
CA GLY A 301 31.93 -29.89 13.91
C GLY A 301 30.54 -30.07 14.56
N LYS A 302 30.00 -29.03 15.22
CA LYS A 302 28.67 -29.07 15.83
C LYS A 302 27.59 -29.24 14.76
N LYS A 303 26.58 -30.07 15.04
CA LYS A 303 25.51 -30.42 14.08
C LYS A 303 24.45 -29.33 13.84
N ALA A 304 24.52 -28.18 14.53
CA ALA A 304 23.46 -27.18 14.55
C ALA A 304 23.37 -26.37 13.24
N ASP A 305 24.47 -25.73 12.82
CA ASP A 305 24.45 -24.61 11.87
C ASP A 305 24.47 -25.01 10.39
N LYS A 306 23.87 -26.17 10.08
CA LYS A 306 23.77 -26.76 8.73
C LYS A 306 22.62 -26.22 7.88
N ILE A 307 21.81 -25.31 8.42
CA ILE A 307 20.79 -24.57 7.65
C ILE A 307 21.16 -23.10 7.53
N ILE A 308 20.63 -22.43 6.50
CA ILE A 308 20.76 -20.98 6.37
C ILE A 308 19.97 -20.31 7.51
N SER A 309 20.60 -19.38 8.22
CA SER A 309 19.95 -18.53 9.23
C SER A 309 18.84 -17.66 8.62
N ARG A 310 17.76 -17.47 9.37
CA ARG A 310 16.60 -16.65 9.00
C ARG A 310 16.17 -15.81 10.19
N GLN A 311 15.82 -14.56 9.92
CA GLN A 311 15.39 -13.60 10.93
C GLN A 311 14.24 -12.77 10.39
N LEU A 312 13.42 -12.24 11.30
CA LEU A 312 12.36 -11.30 10.98
C LEU A 312 13.01 -10.03 10.41
N SER A 313 12.65 -9.67 9.19
CA SER A 313 13.23 -8.57 8.41
C SER A 313 12.45 -7.28 8.65
N CYS A 314 11.12 -7.39 8.65
CA CYS A 314 10.17 -6.37 9.09
C CYS A 314 8.79 -6.99 9.31
N VAL A 315 7.91 -6.26 10.00
CA VAL A 315 6.47 -6.48 9.99
C VAL A 315 5.79 -5.25 9.41
N LEU A 316 4.79 -5.45 8.57
CA LEU A 316 4.06 -4.43 7.83
C LEU A 316 2.58 -4.48 8.22
N THR A 317 2.05 -3.32 8.62
CA THR A 317 0.61 -3.08 8.85
C THR A 317 0.17 -1.90 7.99
N ALA A 318 -1.13 -1.74 7.76
CA ALA A 318 -1.66 -0.56 7.04
C ALA A 318 -1.40 0.78 7.76
N GLY A 319 -1.07 0.76 9.06
CA GLY A 319 -0.73 1.95 9.86
C GLY A 319 0.77 2.22 9.98
N THR A 320 1.66 1.35 9.47
CA THR A 320 3.12 1.46 9.65
C THR A 320 3.90 1.21 8.35
N LEU A 321 3.35 1.61 7.20
CA LEU A 321 4.03 1.49 5.91
C LEU A 321 5.12 2.57 5.75
N VAL A 322 6.29 2.16 5.27
CA VAL A 322 7.44 3.05 4.98
C VAL A 322 7.71 3.24 3.49
N ASP A 323 7.19 2.35 2.63
CA ASP A 323 7.30 2.48 1.17
C ASP A 323 6.05 3.17 0.63
N GLY A 324 6.21 4.39 0.10
CA GLY A 324 5.11 5.18 -0.47
C GLY A 324 4.38 4.47 -1.63
N GLY A 325 5.02 3.52 -2.32
CA GLY A 325 4.38 2.69 -3.34
C GLY A 325 3.49 1.57 -2.80
N MET A 326 3.35 1.46 -1.47
CA MET A 326 2.43 0.54 -0.78
C MET A 326 1.22 1.25 -0.17
N LEU A 327 1.24 2.58 -0.10
CA LEU A 327 0.14 3.39 0.43
C LEU A 327 -0.95 3.61 -0.63
N GLN A 328 -2.21 3.63 -0.19
CA GLN A 328 -3.38 3.79 -1.06
C GLN A 328 -3.65 5.27 -1.41
N ASP A 329 -3.14 6.21 -0.61
CA ASP A 329 -3.41 7.64 -0.75
C ASP A 329 -2.19 8.52 -0.35
N ASP A 330 -2.26 9.80 -0.69
CA ASP A 330 -1.22 10.80 -0.37
C ASP A 330 -1.25 11.23 1.12
N MET A 331 -2.27 10.87 1.90
CA MET A 331 -2.44 11.31 3.29
C MET A 331 -1.55 10.51 4.23
N ALA A 332 -1.32 11.07 5.42
CA ALA A 332 -0.55 10.42 6.47
C ALA A 332 -1.30 9.20 7.04
N ALA A 333 -0.60 8.07 7.16
CA ALA A 333 -1.13 6.86 7.81
C ALA A 333 -0.60 6.80 9.24
N TYR A 334 -1.35 7.39 10.19
CA TYR A 334 -0.87 7.51 11.56
C TYR A 334 -1.04 6.22 12.37
N CYS A 335 0.06 5.78 12.97
CA CYS A 335 0.08 4.86 14.12
C CYS A 335 0.07 5.70 15.42
N VAL A 336 -0.88 5.44 16.32
CA VAL A 336 -1.22 6.32 17.46
C VAL A 336 -1.23 5.54 18.77
N ALA A 337 -0.32 5.86 19.69
CA ALA A 337 -0.33 5.36 21.06
C ALA A 337 -1.07 6.31 22.01
N ILE A 338 -1.95 5.75 22.85
CA ILE A 338 -2.83 6.53 23.74
C ILE A 338 -2.72 5.99 25.18
N LYS A 339 -2.37 6.88 26.11
CA LYS A 339 -2.41 6.66 27.56
C LYS A 339 -3.47 7.57 28.18
N GLU A 340 -4.54 7.00 28.73
CA GLU A 340 -5.51 7.73 29.57
C GLU A 340 -5.12 7.58 31.05
N SER A 341 -5.36 8.63 31.82
CA SER A 341 -5.27 8.65 33.29
C SER A 341 -6.32 9.61 33.85
N VAL A 342 -6.39 9.74 35.17
CA VAL A 342 -7.20 10.75 35.87
C VAL A 342 -6.26 11.59 36.74
N ALA A 343 -6.34 12.91 36.60
CA ALA A 343 -5.65 13.88 37.44
C ALA A 343 -6.70 14.87 37.96
N ASP A 344 -6.69 15.18 39.25
CA ASP A 344 -7.66 16.09 39.90
C ASP A 344 -9.13 15.82 39.52
N ASP A 345 -9.52 14.53 39.56
CA ASP A 345 -10.82 13.96 39.16
C ASP A 345 -11.27 14.20 37.70
N VAL A 346 -10.41 14.75 36.84
CA VAL A 346 -10.67 14.94 35.39
C VAL A 346 -9.78 14.03 34.51
N PRO A 347 -10.27 13.57 33.35
CA PRO A 347 -9.48 12.70 32.47
C PRO A 347 -8.28 13.45 31.90
N SER A 348 -7.15 12.77 31.77
CA SER A 348 -5.91 13.31 31.22
C SER A 348 -5.30 12.33 30.23
N PHE A 349 -4.75 12.84 29.14
CA PHE A 349 -4.23 12.04 28.04
C PHE A 349 -2.78 12.40 27.73
N GLY A 350 -1.97 11.36 27.57
CA GLY A 350 -0.69 11.41 26.87
C GLY A 350 -0.79 10.62 25.57
N ILE A 351 -0.42 11.25 24.46
CA ILE A 351 -0.58 10.69 23.11
C ILE A 351 0.71 10.92 22.32
N ALA A 352 1.19 9.85 21.70
CA ALA A 352 2.34 9.86 20.81
C ALA A 352 1.98 9.16 19.51
N PHE A 353 2.21 9.81 18.37
CA PHE A 353 1.86 9.25 17.07
C PHE A 353 2.89 9.57 15.99
N VAL A 354 2.88 8.79 14.91
CA VAL A 354 3.87 8.89 13.81
C VAL A 354 3.23 8.53 12.47
N ASP A 355 3.60 9.25 11.42
CA ASP A 355 3.51 8.77 10.03
C ASP A 355 4.83 8.11 9.66
N THR A 356 4.87 6.78 9.64
CA THR A 356 6.10 6.02 9.38
C THR A 356 6.70 6.28 8.01
N ALA A 357 5.90 6.75 7.04
CA ALA A 357 6.40 7.06 5.72
C ALA A 357 7.21 8.38 5.67
N THR A 358 6.91 9.34 6.54
CA THR A 358 7.61 10.65 6.63
C THR A 358 8.53 10.78 7.84
N GLY A 359 8.50 9.83 8.79
CA GLY A 359 9.32 9.86 10.01
C GLY A 359 8.91 10.94 11.02
N ARG A 360 7.79 11.63 10.79
CA ARG A 360 7.31 12.75 11.59
C ARG A 360 6.57 12.25 12.84
N PHE A 361 7.22 12.32 13.99
CA PHE A 361 6.62 12.04 15.29
C PHE A 361 5.91 13.28 15.83
N GLN A 362 4.73 13.07 16.42
CA GLN A 362 3.92 14.13 17.00
C GLN A 362 3.47 13.74 18.42
N LEU A 363 3.73 14.64 19.38
CA LEU A 363 3.49 14.43 20.81
C LEU A 363 2.45 15.41 21.36
N SER A 364 1.50 14.92 22.14
CA SER A 364 0.40 15.71 22.72
C SER A 364 0.08 15.23 24.13
N GLY A 365 0.19 16.13 25.11
CA GLY A 365 -0.18 15.90 26.51
C GLY A 365 -1.17 16.97 26.97
N PHE A 366 -2.32 16.56 27.53
CA PHE A 366 -3.36 17.48 27.99
C PHE A 366 -4.29 16.88 29.05
N VAL A 367 -4.71 17.74 29.98
CA VAL A 367 -5.89 17.52 30.83
C VAL A 367 -7.15 17.83 30.00
N ASP A 368 -8.14 16.96 30.06
CA ASP A 368 -9.39 17.06 29.33
C ASP A 368 -10.63 17.27 30.20
N ASP A 369 -11.75 17.62 29.58
CA ASP A 369 -13.04 17.73 30.27
C ASP A 369 -13.75 16.37 30.40
N VAL A 370 -14.87 16.37 31.14
CA VAL A 370 -15.64 15.15 31.48
C VAL A 370 -16.12 14.39 30.23
N ASP A 371 -16.44 15.11 29.16
CA ASP A 371 -16.95 14.55 27.91
C ASP A 371 -15.85 14.29 26.87
N ARG A 372 -14.63 14.77 27.14
CA ARG A 372 -13.35 14.53 26.43
C ARG A 372 -13.29 15.22 25.07
N THR A 373 -13.70 16.49 25.03
CA THR A 373 -13.79 17.25 23.78
C THR A 373 -12.42 17.43 23.10
N LYS A 374 -11.30 17.59 23.82
CA LYS A 374 -9.97 17.67 23.18
C LYS A 374 -9.53 16.33 22.58
N PHE A 375 -9.82 15.23 23.27
CA PHE A 375 -9.52 13.87 22.78
C PHE A 375 -10.33 13.54 21.52
N GLU A 376 -11.64 13.79 21.50
CA GLU A 376 -12.46 13.59 20.30
C GLU A 376 -11.99 14.47 19.13
N THR A 377 -11.68 15.74 19.42
CA THR A 377 -11.14 16.68 18.44
C THR A 377 -9.81 16.17 17.86
N LEU A 378 -8.90 15.65 18.69
CA LEU A 378 -7.65 15.05 18.25
C LEU A 378 -7.88 13.85 17.33
N VAL A 379 -8.76 12.91 17.71
CA VAL A 379 -9.02 11.71 16.92
C VAL A 379 -9.63 12.07 15.56
N ALA A 380 -10.61 12.98 15.52
CA ALA A 380 -11.22 13.48 14.29
C ALA A 380 -10.22 14.24 13.39
N GLN A 381 -9.33 15.04 13.99
CA GLN A 381 -8.30 15.77 13.25
C GLN A 381 -7.25 14.83 12.65
N ILE A 382 -6.72 13.84 13.39
CA ILE A 382 -5.64 12.98 12.88
C ILE A 382 -6.15 11.85 11.98
N GLY A 383 -7.28 11.22 12.30
CA GLY A 383 -7.79 10.03 11.60
C GLY A 383 -6.86 8.81 11.72
N PRO A 384 -6.78 8.14 12.89
CA PRO A 384 -5.86 7.02 13.12
C PRO A 384 -6.04 5.89 12.10
N ARG A 385 -4.93 5.31 11.60
CA ARG A 385 -4.94 4.07 10.81
C ARG A 385 -4.58 2.83 11.66
N GLU A 386 -3.75 3.01 12.69
CA GLU A 386 -3.53 2.01 13.74
C GLU A 386 -3.49 2.64 15.13
N LEU A 387 -4.11 1.96 16.10
CA LEU A 387 -4.18 2.34 17.52
C LEU A 387 -3.36 1.37 18.37
N LEU A 388 -2.48 1.91 19.21
CA LEU A 388 -1.75 1.19 20.25
C LEU A 388 -2.36 1.53 21.61
N LEU A 389 -3.09 0.57 22.18
CA LEU A 389 -3.88 0.77 23.40
C LEU A 389 -3.38 -0.14 24.52
N GLU A 390 -3.18 0.43 25.71
CA GLU A 390 -2.90 -0.36 26.92
C GLU A 390 -4.11 -1.25 27.27
N LYS A 391 -3.89 -2.56 27.32
CA LYS A 391 -4.97 -3.55 27.49
C LYS A 391 -5.73 -3.31 28.79
N SER A 392 -7.06 -3.15 28.69
CA SER A 392 -7.99 -2.96 29.82
C SER A 392 -7.83 -1.64 30.62
N HIS A 393 -7.00 -0.69 30.18
CA HIS A 393 -6.75 0.57 30.90
C HIS A 393 -7.52 1.80 30.36
N LEU A 394 -8.08 1.75 29.13
CA LEU A 394 -8.81 2.88 28.54
C LEU A 394 -10.29 2.92 28.98
N SER A 395 -10.84 4.12 29.23
CA SER A 395 -12.21 4.29 29.70
C SER A 395 -13.27 3.94 28.64
N THR A 396 -14.46 3.54 29.08
CA THR A 396 -15.59 3.23 28.19
C THR A 396 -16.08 4.43 27.37
N ARG A 397 -15.85 5.66 27.85
CA ARG A 397 -16.10 6.91 27.10
C ARG A 397 -15.07 7.08 25.98
N ALA A 398 -13.77 7.02 26.29
CA ALA A 398 -12.70 7.14 25.29
C ALA A 398 -12.78 6.02 24.22
N LEU A 399 -13.09 4.78 24.62
CA LEU A 399 -13.32 3.67 23.69
C LEU A 399 -14.52 3.90 22.76
N ARG A 400 -15.57 4.62 23.19
CA ARG A 400 -16.70 4.99 22.33
C ARG A 400 -16.31 6.10 21.35
N ILE A 401 -15.60 7.14 21.82
CA ILE A 401 -15.11 8.24 20.98
C ILE A 401 -14.23 7.68 19.86
N LEU A 402 -13.28 6.78 20.18
CA LEU A 402 -12.48 6.08 19.18
C LEU A 402 -13.36 5.35 18.17
N LYS A 403 -14.25 4.45 18.62
CA LYS A 403 -15.14 3.69 17.71
C LYS A 403 -16.02 4.54 16.81
N ASN A 404 -16.41 5.73 17.24
CA ASN A 404 -17.22 6.65 16.45
C ASN A 404 -16.40 7.47 15.44
N ASN A 405 -15.14 7.80 15.77
CA ASN A 405 -14.29 8.71 14.98
C ASN A 405 -13.20 7.98 14.15
N THR A 406 -13.10 6.64 14.24
CA THR A 406 -12.14 5.83 13.45
C THR A 406 -12.83 5.03 12.35
N SER A 407 -12.16 4.86 11.20
CA SER A 407 -12.66 4.00 10.11
C SER A 407 -12.83 2.54 10.56
N PRO A 408 -13.79 1.76 10.02
CA PRO A 408 -13.85 0.30 10.23
C PRO A 408 -12.59 -0.46 9.80
N THR A 409 -11.72 0.14 8.99
CA THR A 409 -10.40 -0.42 8.58
C THR A 409 -9.26 -0.10 9.56
N THR A 410 -9.52 0.65 10.62
CA THR A 410 -8.50 1.01 11.62
C THR A 410 -8.03 -0.23 12.37
N ILE A 411 -6.72 -0.42 12.51
CA ILE A 411 -6.15 -1.57 13.24
C ILE A 411 -6.14 -1.27 14.74
N TRP A 412 -6.66 -2.18 15.56
CA TRP A 412 -6.68 -2.06 17.02
C TRP A 412 -5.66 -3.05 17.64
N THR A 413 -4.50 -2.54 18.03
CA THR A 413 -3.42 -3.34 18.64
C THR A 413 -3.38 -3.08 20.15
N HIS A 414 -3.87 -4.07 20.92
CA HIS A 414 -3.81 -4.04 22.38
C HIS A 414 -2.46 -4.54 22.89
N LEU A 415 -1.77 -3.73 23.68
CA LEU A 415 -0.44 -4.00 24.24
C LEU A 415 -0.53 -4.35 25.73
N LYS A 416 0.29 -5.29 26.17
CA LYS A 416 0.38 -5.70 27.59
C LYS A 416 1.00 -4.61 28.48
N PRO A 417 0.35 -4.19 29.58
CA PRO A 417 0.89 -3.19 30.51
C PRO A 417 2.28 -3.58 31.04
N GLY A 418 3.18 -2.60 31.14
CA GLY A 418 4.54 -2.73 31.68
C GLY A 418 5.53 -3.45 30.75
N THR A 419 5.13 -4.54 30.09
CA THR A 419 6.03 -5.32 29.21
C THR A 419 6.07 -4.84 27.77
N GLU A 420 4.93 -4.38 27.24
CA GLU A 420 4.80 -3.90 25.85
C GLU A 420 4.37 -2.43 25.83
N PHE A 421 3.35 -2.07 26.61
CA PHE A 421 3.00 -0.67 26.90
C PHE A 421 3.84 -0.21 28.09
N TRP A 422 4.96 0.47 27.84
CA TRP A 422 5.94 0.80 28.87
C TRP A 422 5.50 1.96 29.77
N ASP A 423 5.99 1.95 31.02
CA ASP A 423 5.93 3.10 31.91
C ASP A 423 6.90 4.22 31.44
N ALA A 424 6.70 5.42 31.99
CA ALA A 424 7.46 6.60 31.64
C ALA A 424 8.98 6.43 31.88
N ASP A 425 9.37 5.81 33.00
CA ASP A 425 10.78 5.63 33.35
C ASP A 425 11.49 4.59 32.48
N THR A 426 10.77 3.58 32.00
CA THR A 426 11.28 2.61 31.02
C THR A 426 11.34 3.23 29.63
N ALA A 427 10.37 4.04 29.23
CA ALA A 427 10.44 4.82 28.00
C ALA A 427 11.65 5.78 28.01
N ARG A 428 11.84 6.56 29.09
CA ARG A 428 12.99 7.45 29.30
C ARG A 428 14.32 6.67 29.20
N ARG A 429 14.42 5.55 29.92
CA ARG A 429 15.62 4.70 29.96
C ARG A 429 15.96 4.12 28.59
N GLU A 430 14.96 3.61 27.87
CA GLU A 430 15.15 3.03 26.53
C GLU A 430 15.46 4.09 25.46
N LEU A 431 14.96 5.32 25.60
CA LEU A 431 15.32 6.45 24.73
C LEU A 431 16.77 6.89 24.94
N LYS A 432 17.25 6.98 26.19
CA LYS A 432 18.67 7.26 26.49
C LYS A 432 19.57 6.12 26.03
N CYS A 433 19.36 4.90 26.55
CA CYS A 433 20.23 3.75 26.27
C CYS A 433 20.17 3.26 24.81
N GLY A 434 19.12 3.56 24.05
CA GLY A 434 19.01 3.19 22.64
C GLY A 434 19.94 3.97 21.70
N ASN A 435 20.45 5.12 22.18
CA ASN A 435 21.34 6.05 21.49
C ASN A 435 20.84 6.48 20.08
N TYR A 436 19.56 6.82 19.97
CA TYR A 436 18.91 7.12 18.69
C TYR A 436 19.37 8.45 18.07
N PHE A 437 19.69 9.44 18.89
CA PHE A 437 19.92 10.82 18.47
C PHE A 437 21.39 11.21 18.36
N ALA A 438 22.32 10.24 18.45
CA ALA A 438 23.77 10.46 18.47
C ALA A 438 24.31 11.33 17.32
N ALA A 439 23.69 11.26 16.14
CA ALA A 439 24.09 12.02 14.95
C ALA A 439 23.66 13.51 14.99
N ALA A 440 22.69 13.86 15.84
CA ALA A 440 22.24 15.24 16.04
C ALA A 440 22.99 15.96 17.19
N ALA A 441 23.68 15.21 18.06
CA ALA A 441 24.52 15.78 19.10
C ALA A 441 25.76 16.45 18.47
N SER A 442 25.93 17.75 18.70
CA SER A 442 27.09 18.49 18.20
C SER A 442 28.34 18.10 18.98
N PRO A 443 29.50 17.87 18.34
CA PRO A 443 30.72 17.38 19.01
C PRO A 443 31.37 18.38 19.99
N GLU A 444 30.79 19.58 20.15
CA GLU A 444 31.25 20.62 21.08
C GLU A 444 30.47 20.65 22.41
N SER A 445 29.35 19.91 22.53
CA SER A 445 28.57 19.84 23.78
C SER A 445 29.08 18.74 24.74
N ASP A 446 30.36 18.81 25.11
CA ASP A 446 30.98 17.98 26.17
C ASP A 446 30.70 18.56 27.57
N ASP A 447 29.43 18.92 27.82
CA ASP A 447 28.93 19.24 29.16
C ASP A 447 28.24 17.97 29.70
N GLY A 448 28.58 17.56 30.91
CA GLY A 448 28.42 16.16 31.40
C GLY A 448 26.99 15.66 31.64
N SER A 449 25.98 16.28 31.03
CA SER A 449 24.57 15.93 31.07
C SER A 449 24.10 15.29 29.76
N ASP A 450 23.99 13.95 29.76
CA ASP A 450 23.57 13.07 28.65
C ASP A 450 22.19 13.41 28.02
N ASP A 451 21.40 14.25 28.70
CA ASP A 451 20.10 14.77 28.25
C ASP A 451 20.17 15.74 27.05
N GLY A 452 21.33 16.36 26.78
CA GLY A 452 21.50 17.31 25.67
C GLY A 452 21.34 16.71 24.27
N SER A 453 21.26 15.38 24.16
CA SER A 453 21.12 14.65 22.89
C SER A 453 19.69 14.59 22.35
N TRP A 454 18.66 14.86 23.15
CA TRP A 454 17.26 14.69 22.75
C TRP A 454 16.72 15.84 21.89
N PRO A 455 15.86 15.60 20.89
CA PRO A 455 15.11 16.66 20.19
C PRO A 455 14.34 17.56 21.16
N GLU A 456 14.27 18.86 20.88
CA GLU A 456 13.72 19.88 21.80
C GLU A 456 12.32 19.52 22.33
N VAL A 457 11.42 19.04 21.46
CA VAL A 457 10.06 18.64 21.85
C VAL A 457 10.06 17.42 22.79
N LEU A 458 10.99 16.46 22.61
CA LEU A 458 11.16 15.34 23.54
C LEU A 458 11.72 15.81 24.89
N GLN A 459 12.60 16.82 24.92
CA GLN A 459 13.04 17.45 26.17
C GLN A 459 11.86 18.13 26.89
N GLN A 460 11.04 18.92 26.17
CA GLN A 460 9.86 19.60 26.72
C GLN A 460 8.86 18.63 27.37
N PHE A 461 8.67 17.43 26.78
CA PHE A 461 7.78 16.39 27.32
C PHE A 461 8.48 15.39 28.26
N GLN A 462 9.79 15.51 28.54
CA GLN A 462 10.52 14.52 29.33
C GLN A 462 9.92 14.31 30.74
N GLY A 463 9.38 15.37 31.35
CA GLY A 463 8.69 15.33 32.64
C GLY A 463 7.21 14.89 32.61
N ASP A 464 6.62 14.66 31.43
CA ASP A 464 5.23 14.22 31.29
C ASP A 464 5.16 12.69 31.24
N ASP A 465 4.76 12.07 32.36
CA ASP A 465 4.68 10.62 32.48
C ASP A 465 3.67 9.97 31.50
N LEU A 466 2.60 10.68 31.12
CA LEU A 466 1.59 10.14 30.21
C LEU A 466 2.12 10.12 28.78
N VAL A 467 2.73 11.23 28.34
CA VAL A 467 3.33 11.34 27.00
C VAL A 467 4.55 10.43 26.88
N MET A 468 5.39 10.33 27.92
CA MET A 468 6.51 9.38 27.94
C MET A 468 6.03 7.92 27.91
N SER A 469 4.97 7.56 28.65
CA SER A 469 4.40 6.19 28.58
C SER A 469 3.81 5.88 27.20
N ALA A 470 3.09 6.81 26.57
CA ALA A 470 2.59 6.65 25.21
C ALA A 470 3.73 6.54 24.17
N MET A 471 4.77 7.36 24.29
CA MET A 471 5.97 7.27 23.44
C MET A 471 6.73 5.94 23.69
N GLY A 472 6.73 5.43 24.92
CA GLY A 472 7.26 4.12 25.27
C GLY A 472 6.54 2.98 24.57
N ALA A 473 5.20 3.00 24.56
CA ALA A 473 4.39 2.03 23.83
C ALA A 473 4.62 2.10 22.31
N LEU A 474 4.74 3.30 21.73
CA LEU A 474 5.06 3.49 20.32
C LEU A 474 6.47 2.98 19.98
N LEU A 475 7.48 3.30 20.80
CA LEU A 475 8.86 2.82 20.63
C LEU A 475 8.96 1.29 20.75
N SER A 476 8.26 0.71 21.72
CA SER A 476 8.14 -0.74 21.93
C SER A 476 7.55 -1.43 20.70
N TYR A 477 6.49 -0.87 20.11
CA TYR A 477 5.88 -1.40 18.89
C TYR A 477 6.80 -1.23 17.66
N LEU A 478 7.40 -0.06 17.47
CA LEU A 478 8.36 0.15 16.36
C LEU A 478 9.58 -0.79 16.46
N LYS A 479 10.05 -1.12 17.67
CA LYS A 479 11.07 -2.17 17.89
C LYS A 479 10.57 -3.55 17.43
N PHE A 480 9.36 -3.93 17.80
CA PHE A 480 8.75 -5.19 17.35
C PHE A 480 8.63 -5.28 15.82
N LEU A 481 8.30 -4.17 15.14
CA LEU A 481 8.19 -4.10 13.68
C LEU A 481 9.55 -4.04 12.94
N GLN A 482 10.66 -3.82 13.66
CA GLN A 482 12.01 -3.51 13.13
C GLN A 482 12.11 -2.15 12.41
N LEU A 483 11.40 -1.13 12.91
CA LEU A 483 11.31 0.21 12.33
C LEU A 483 11.86 1.33 13.24
N GLU A 484 12.29 1.05 14.46
CA GLU A 484 12.56 2.12 15.43
C GLU A 484 13.79 2.95 15.10
N ARG A 485 14.92 2.31 14.74
CA ARG A 485 16.16 3.05 14.48
C ARG A 485 16.02 4.05 13.31
N PRO A 486 15.57 3.63 12.11
CA PRO A 486 15.49 4.52 10.94
C PRO A 486 14.50 5.69 11.07
N LEU A 487 13.55 5.60 12.00
CA LEU A 487 12.57 6.65 12.25
C LEU A 487 13.04 7.61 13.34
N LEU A 488 13.51 7.09 14.50
CA LEU A 488 13.94 7.96 15.59
C LEU A 488 15.24 8.72 15.27
N SER A 489 16.16 8.17 14.46
CA SER A 489 17.41 8.86 14.13
C SER A 489 17.24 10.12 13.28
N GLN A 490 16.05 10.37 12.72
CA GLN A 490 15.71 11.62 12.02
C GLN A 490 15.51 12.81 12.98
N GLY A 491 15.27 12.56 14.28
CA GLY A 491 15.00 13.61 15.26
C GLY A 491 13.72 14.45 15.00
N ASN A 492 12.89 14.04 14.04
CA ASN A 492 11.74 14.79 13.51
C ASN A 492 10.51 14.72 14.46
N PHE A 493 10.61 15.41 15.60
CA PHE A 493 9.57 15.49 16.64
C PHE A 493 8.91 16.87 16.65
N GLU A 494 7.58 16.90 16.59
CA GLU A 494 6.77 18.11 16.70
C GLU A 494 5.75 18.02 17.85
N ARG A 495 5.40 19.17 18.44
CA ARG A 495 4.30 19.26 19.41
C ARG A 495 2.98 19.38 18.68
N TYR A 496 2.01 18.53 19.03
CA TYR A 496 0.64 18.64 18.57
C TYR A 496 -0.27 19.18 19.68
N SER A 497 -1.35 19.88 19.30
CA SER A 497 -2.39 20.35 20.23
C SER A 497 -3.71 20.39 19.48
N PRO A 498 -4.76 19.64 19.90
CA PRO A 498 -6.01 19.58 19.16
C PRO A 498 -6.78 20.92 19.16
N ILE A 499 -6.52 21.73 20.19
CA ILE A 499 -7.05 23.09 20.35
C ILE A 499 -5.85 24.02 20.53
N HIS A 500 -5.57 24.87 19.53
CA HIS A 500 -4.66 25.99 19.71
C HIS A 500 -5.43 27.15 20.35
N LYS A 501 -4.99 27.64 21.51
CA LYS A 501 -5.66 28.76 22.19
C LYS A 501 -5.40 30.13 21.54
N ASN A 502 -4.36 30.24 20.71
CA ASN A 502 -3.94 31.47 20.05
C ASN A 502 -3.74 31.20 18.55
N GLY A 503 -4.24 32.09 17.68
CA GLY A 503 -3.86 32.18 16.26
C GLY A 503 -4.71 31.38 15.25
N THR A 504 -5.36 30.29 15.65
CA THR A 504 -6.24 29.49 14.77
C THR A 504 -7.64 29.28 15.34
N LEU A 505 -8.63 29.16 14.47
CA LEU A 505 -10.01 28.83 14.81
C LEU A 505 -10.08 27.43 15.43
N VAL A 506 -10.84 27.32 16.52
CA VAL A 506 -11.09 26.03 17.18
C VAL A 506 -12.25 25.34 16.48
N LEU A 507 -11.94 24.30 15.72
CA LEU A 507 -12.91 23.35 15.18
C LEU A 507 -12.83 22.07 16.03
N ASP A 508 -13.85 21.83 16.85
CA ASP A 508 -13.94 20.60 17.65
C ASP A 508 -14.35 19.38 16.80
N GLY A 509 -14.18 18.17 17.33
CA GLY A 509 -14.48 16.93 16.60
C GLY A 509 -15.91 16.87 16.06
N GLN A 510 -16.89 17.32 16.84
CA GLN A 510 -18.28 17.36 16.43
C GLN A 510 -18.54 18.38 15.31
N THR A 511 -17.87 19.54 15.32
CA THR A 511 -17.92 20.54 14.24
C THR A 511 -17.27 20.00 12.97
N LEU A 512 -16.11 19.35 13.07
CA LEU A 512 -15.39 18.74 11.95
C LEU A 512 -16.23 17.67 11.23
N MET A 513 -16.98 16.87 11.99
CA MET A 513 -17.96 15.91 11.46
C MET A 513 -19.20 16.62 10.88
N ASN A 514 -19.83 17.53 11.63
CA ASN A 514 -21.09 18.19 11.23
C ASN A 514 -20.97 19.04 9.97
N LEU A 515 -19.79 19.64 9.72
CA LEU A 515 -19.47 20.42 8.53
C LEU A 515 -18.87 19.56 7.39
N GLU A 516 -18.71 18.24 7.59
CA GLU A 516 -18.19 17.29 6.60
C GLU A 516 -16.84 17.73 6.00
N LEU A 517 -15.93 18.20 6.86
CA LEU A 517 -14.68 18.81 6.42
C LEU A 517 -13.76 17.79 5.73
N PHE A 518 -13.64 16.58 6.29
CA PHE A 518 -12.74 15.53 5.80
C PHE A 518 -13.44 14.23 5.39
N THR A 519 -14.62 13.96 5.93
CA THR A 519 -15.44 12.76 5.66
C THR A 519 -16.91 13.16 5.64
N ASN A 520 -17.70 12.60 4.72
CA ASN A 520 -19.15 12.84 4.68
C ASN A 520 -19.91 11.98 5.71
N SER A 521 -21.13 12.38 6.06
CA SER A 521 -21.99 11.65 7.02
C SER A 521 -22.72 10.44 6.42
N ALA A 522 -22.66 10.23 5.10
CA ALA A 522 -23.52 9.30 4.38
C ALA A 522 -22.88 7.90 4.19
N ASN A 523 -21.61 7.86 3.82
CA ASN A 523 -20.83 6.63 3.65
C ASN A 523 -19.41 6.71 4.23
N GLY A 524 -19.04 7.85 4.84
CA GLY A 524 -17.71 8.05 5.42
C GLY A 524 -16.59 8.30 4.39
N SER A 525 -16.91 8.44 3.10
CA SER A 525 -15.91 8.75 2.07
C SER A 525 -15.48 10.22 2.11
N THR A 526 -14.41 10.53 1.39
CA THR A 526 -13.91 11.91 1.20
C THR A 526 -14.70 12.69 0.14
N GLU A 527 -15.69 12.08 -0.52
CA GLU A 527 -16.50 12.71 -1.57
C GLU A 527 -17.52 13.68 -0.97
N GLY A 528 -17.80 14.79 -1.68
CA GLY A 528 -18.67 15.87 -1.20
C GLY A 528 -18.06 16.76 -0.10
N THR A 529 -16.88 16.42 0.43
CA THR A 529 -16.26 17.15 1.55
C THR A 529 -15.62 18.47 1.15
N LEU A 530 -15.59 19.42 2.08
CA LEU A 530 -14.99 20.75 1.86
C LEU A 530 -13.48 20.66 1.60
N PHE A 531 -12.78 19.70 2.20
CA PHE A 531 -11.38 19.40 1.86
C PHE A 531 -11.21 18.99 0.40
N THR A 532 -12.04 18.08 -0.12
CA THR A 532 -11.99 17.65 -1.53
C THR A 532 -12.37 18.80 -2.48
N LEU A 533 -13.25 19.71 -2.08
CA LEU A 533 -13.55 20.93 -2.85
C LEU A 533 -12.33 21.85 -2.95
N LEU A 534 -11.72 22.23 -1.83
CA LEU A 534 -10.68 23.26 -1.77
C LEU A 534 -9.27 22.74 -2.09
N ASN A 535 -9.00 21.46 -1.85
CA ASN A 535 -7.69 20.87 -2.13
C ASN A 535 -7.55 20.59 -3.64
N LYS A 536 -6.66 21.36 -4.26
CA LYS A 536 -6.20 21.27 -5.66
C LYS A 536 -4.66 21.25 -5.69
N CYS A 537 -4.01 20.95 -4.56
CA CYS A 537 -2.56 20.81 -4.44
C CYS A 537 -2.07 19.68 -5.37
N ILE A 538 -0.91 19.89 -5.97
CA ILE A 538 -0.34 18.98 -6.97
C ILE A 538 0.58 17.96 -6.30
N THR A 539 1.35 18.39 -5.31
CA THR A 539 2.32 17.57 -4.59
C THR A 539 1.68 16.80 -3.43
N PRO A 540 2.09 15.56 -3.12
CA PRO A 540 1.57 14.80 -1.98
C PRO A 540 1.77 15.52 -0.63
N PHE A 541 2.95 16.10 -0.41
CA PHE A 541 3.27 16.87 0.78
C PHE A 541 2.50 18.20 0.85
N GLY A 542 2.21 18.84 -0.29
CA GLY A 542 1.28 19.98 -0.37
C GLY A 542 -0.13 19.59 0.06
N LYS A 543 -0.68 18.47 -0.45
CA LYS A 543 -2.00 17.96 -0.04
C LYS A 543 -2.05 17.65 1.47
N ARG A 544 -0.99 17.08 2.04
CA ARG A 544 -0.89 16.82 3.50
C ARG A 544 -0.87 18.11 4.32
N LEU A 545 -0.09 19.11 3.91
CA LEU A 545 -0.06 20.43 4.57
C LEU A 545 -1.42 21.14 4.45
N PHE A 546 -2.09 21.04 3.30
CA PHE A 546 -3.42 21.59 3.10
C PHE A 546 -4.46 21.02 4.08
N ARG A 547 -4.34 19.73 4.42
CA ARG A 547 -5.19 19.10 5.45
C ARG A 547 -4.97 19.72 6.84
N GLN A 548 -3.73 20.07 7.17
CA GLN A 548 -3.38 20.79 8.41
C GLN A 548 -3.91 22.24 8.39
N TRP A 549 -3.87 22.94 7.25
CA TRP A 549 -4.46 24.28 7.08
C TRP A 549 -5.99 24.27 7.19
N ALA A 550 -6.66 23.23 6.70
CA ALA A 550 -8.11 23.06 6.82
C ALA A 550 -8.54 22.72 8.26
N ALA A 551 -7.79 21.87 8.97
CA ALA A 551 -8.06 21.51 10.36
C ALA A 551 -7.87 22.70 11.33
N HIS A 552 -6.99 23.64 10.99
CA HIS A 552 -6.64 24.79 11.82
C HIS A 552 -6.67 26.11 11.00
N PRO A 553 -7.87 26.62 10.63
CA PRO A 553 -8.00 27.90 9.93
C PRO A 553 -7.41 29.06 10.75
N LEU A 554 -6.90 30.11 10.13
CA LEU A 554 -6.35 31.26 10.86
C LEU A 554 -7.47 32.11 11.49
N CYS A 555 -7.19 32.74 12.64
CA CYS A 555 -8.01 33.82 13.21
C CYS A 555 -7.35 35.21 13.13
N ASP A 556 -6.09 35.26 12.71
CA ASP A 556 -5.29 36.49 12.66
C ASP A 556 -5.58 37.28 11.37
N VAL A 557 -6.11 38.49 11.50
CA VAL A 557 -6.60 39.29 10.37
C VAL A 557 -5.47 39.72 9.42
N GLU A 558 -4.26 39.97 9.92
CA GLU A 558 -3.11 40.29 9.07
C GLU A 558 -2.71 39.06 8.25
N ARG A 559 -2.49 37.92 8.92
CA ARG A 559 -2.09 36.65 8.27
C ARG A 559 -3.14 36.06 7.34
N ILE A 560 -4.43 36.32 7.59
CA ILE A 560 -5.52 35.99 6.66
C ILE A 560 -5.40 36.85 5.40
N ASN A 561 -5.22 38.17 5.54
CA ASN A 561 -5.05 39.05 4.39
C ASN A 561 -3.78 38.73 3.59
N GLU A 562 -2.65 38.43 4.23
CA GLU A 562 -1.43 37.98 3.53
C GLU A 562 -1.67 36.76 2.62
N ARG A 563 -2.55 35.83 3.02
CA ARG A 563 -2.95 34.68 2.18
C ARG A 563 -3.90 35.09 1.06
N LEU A 564 -4.84 36.00 1.31
CA LEU A 564 -5.75 36.52 0.29
C LEU A 564 -4.99 37.34 -0.77
N ASP A 565 -4.03 38.17 -0.38
CA ASP A 565 -3.17 38.94 -1.28
C ASP A 565 -2.34 38.03 -2.19
N ALA A 566 -1.82 36.91 -1.65
CA ALA A 566 -1.13 35.90 -2.43
C ALA A 566 -2.07 35.17 -3.42
N VAL A 567 -3.31 34.90 -3.02
CA VAL A 567 -4.34 34.30 -3.87
C VAL A 567 -4.75 35.24 -5.02
N ASP A 568 -4.97 36.52 -4.72
CA ASP A 568 -5.33 37.54 -5.71
C ASP A 568 -4.19 37.74 -6.73
N LEU A 569 -2.93 37.79 -6.27
CA LEU A 569 -1.74 37.87 -7.14
C LEU A 569 -1.62 36.65 -8.06
N LEU A 570 -1.81 35.44 -7.53
CA LEU A 570 -1.78 34.18 -8.30
C LEU A 570 -2.97 34.01 -9.25
N ASN A 571 -4.08 34.71 -9.01
CA ASN A 571 -5.21 34.78 -9.94
C ASN A 571 -5.02 35.87 -11.00
N ALA A 572 -4.29 36.95 -10.70
CA ALA A 572 -3.95 38.00 -11.65
C ALA A 572 -2.93 37.53 -12.72
N ASP A 573 -1.88 36.78 -12.35
CA ASP A 573 -0.98 36.11 -13.31
C ASP A 573 -1.20 34.59 -13.33
N VAL A 574 -2.23 34.18 -14.06
CA VAL A 574 -2.49 32.77 -14.40
C VAL A 574 -1.28 32.09 -15.04
N THR A 575 -0.41 32.82 -15.75
CA THR A 575 0.77 32.21 -16.39
C THR A 575 1.80 31.75 -15.36
N VAL A 576 1.98 32.46 -14.25
CA VAL A 576 2.82 32.01 -13.12
C VAL A 576 2.23 30.73 -12.52
N ARG A 577 0.92 30.73 -12.26
CA ARG A 577 0.20 29.60 -11.66
C ARG A 577 0.32 28.33 -12.51
N GLU A 578 0.10 28.42 -13.82
CA GLU A 578 0.20 27.25 -14.71
C GLU A 578 1.66 26.84 -14.98
N LYS A 579 2.63 27.78 -15.04
CA LYS A 579 4.06 27.46 -15.11
C LYS A 579 4.51 26.65 -13.90
N PHE A 580 4.25 27.15 -12.69
CA PHE A 580 4.57 26.46 -11.43
C PHE A 580 3.92 25.08 -11.39
N SER A 581 2.61 25.02 -11.68
CA SER A 581 1.86 23.76 -11.78
C SER A 581 2.53 22.75 -12.72
N SER A 582 2.92 23.18 -13.93
CA SER A 582 3.51 22.30 -14.95
C SER A 582 4.80 21.61 -14.51
N GLN A 583 5.61 22.24 -13.66
CA GLN A 583 6.86 21.65 -13.16
C GLN A 583 6.61 20.64 -12.04
N LEU A 584 5.56 20.85 -11.22
CA LEU A 584 5.26 20.00 -10.07
C LEU A 584 4.40 18.77 -10.39
N VAL A 585 3.66 18.73 -11.52
CA VAL A 585 2.79 17.59 -11.90
C VAL A 585 3.50 16.23 -11.95
N LYS A 586 4.82 16.21 -12.17
CA LYS A 586 5.65 14.99 -12.18
C LYS A 586 6.66 14.92 -11.02
N MET A 587 6.39 15.61 -9.92
CA MET A 587 7.20 15.55 -8.71
C MET A 587 6.84 14.31 -7.88
N PRO A 588 7.80 13.48 -7.45
CA PRO A 588 7.52 12.37 -6.54
C PRO A 588 7.22 12.90 -5.12
N ASP A 589 6.81 12.01 -4.22
CA ASP A 589 6.67 12.34 -2.80
C ASP A 589 8.06 12.48 -2.12
N LEU A 590 8.68 13.64 -2.29
CA LEU A 590 10.02 13.92 -1.78
C LEU A 590 10.10 13.79 -0.25
N GLU A 591 9.05 14.16 0.49
CA GLU A 591 9.00 14.05 1.96
C GLU A 591 9.13 12.59 2.42
N ARG A 592 8.41 11.68 1.76
CA ARG A 592 8.53 10.23 2.02
C ARG A 592 9.85 9.65 1.52
N LEU A 593 10.34 10.10 0.36
CA LEU A 593 11.57 9.56 -0.21
C LEU A 593 12.84 9.98 0.54
N ILE A 594 12.93 11.19 1.12
CA ILE A 594 14.09 11.54 1.96
C ILE A 594 14.13 10.74 3.27
N SER A 595 12.97 10.48 3.90
CA SER A 595 12.87 9.57 5.05
C SER A 595 13.39 8.16 4.70
N ARG A 596 13.08 7.66 3.49
CA ARG A 596 13.63 6.37 3.00
C ARG A 596 15.12 6.38 2.68
N ILE A 597 15.69 7.52 2.28
CA ILE A 597 17.13 7.67 2.05
C ILE A 597 17.87 7.64 3.39
N HIS A 598 17.41 8.42 4.38
CA HIS A 598 17.90 8.35 5.76
C HIS A 598 17.85 6.91 6.31
N ALA A 599 16.75 6.21 6.07
CA ALA A 599 16.56 4.81 6.47
C ALA A 599 17.44 3.78 5.71
N GLY A 600 18.19 4.19 4.68
CA GLY A 600 18.95 3.29 3.81
C GLY A 600 18.08 2.36 2.95
N ALA A 601 16.77 2.61 2.86
CA ALA A 601 15.75 1.74 2.28
C ALA A 601 15.14 2.31 0.98
N CYS A 602 15.88 3.22 0.32
CA CYS A 602 15.52 3.81 -0.97
C CYS A 602 15.96 2.89 -2.13
N LYS A 603 15.14 2.79 -3.18
CA LYS A 603 15.45 2.04 -4.41
C LYS A 603 16.32 2.95 -5.32
N PRO A 604 17.36 2.46 -6.04
CA PRO A 604 18.24 3.30 -6.86
C PRO A 604 17.52 4.17 -7.90
N GLU A 605 16.45 3.65 -8.50
CA GLU A 605 15.56 4.37 -9.41
C GLU A 605 14.80 5.52 -8.74
N ASP A 606 14.46 5.39 -7.45
CA ASP A 606 13.81 6.43 -6.65
C ASP A 606 14.81 7.49 -6.17
N PHE A 607 16.07 7.10 -5.88
CA PHE A 607 17.13 8.06 -5.56
C PHE A 607 17.38 9.05 -6.72
N VAL A 608 17.38 8.56 -7.97
CA VAL A 608 17.42 9.44 -9.16
C VAL A 608 16.19 10.35 -9.24
N ARG A 609 14.98 9.86 -8.91
CA ARG A 609 13.76 10.68 -8.89
C ARG A 609 13.81 11.79 -7.82
N VAL A 610 14.47 11.56 -6.68
CA VAL A 610 14.68 12.58 -5.64
C VAL A 610 15.58 13.70 -6.14
N LEU A 611 16.73 13.34 -6.72
CA LEU A 611 17.67 14.30 -7.29
C LEU A 611 17.02 15.16 -8.38
N GLU A 612 16.35 14.54 -9.36
CA GLU A 612 15.59 15.25 -10.39
C GLU A 612 14.43 16.11 -9.81
N GLY A 613 13.87 15.71 -8.67
CA GLY A 613 12.86 16.48 -7.96
C GLY A 613 13.43 17.79 -7.41
N PHE A 614 14.55 17.73 -6.70
CA PHE A 614 15.23 18.91 -6.17
C PHE A 614 15.86 19.79 -7.28
N GLU A 615 16.37 19.21 -8.37
CA GLU A 615 16.79 19.94 -9.58
C GLU A 615 15.62 20.74 -10.18
N ARG A 616 14.41 20.16 -10.23
CA ARG A 616 13.21 20.89 -10.68
C ARG A 616 12.75 21.95 -9.69
N ILE A 617 12.92 21.75 -8.38
CA ILE A 617 12.64 22.79 -7.36
C ILE A 617 13.57 23.98 -7.59
N GLU A 618 14.88 23.75 -7.70
CA GLU A 618 15.87 24.81 -7.95
C GLU A 618 15.51 25.62 -9.20
N TYR A 619 15.28 24.95 -10.34
CA TYR A 619 14.87 25.60 -11.58
C TYR A 619 13.55 26.37 -11.46
N SER A 620 12.54 25.80 -10.80
CA SER A 620 11.23 26.44 -10.62
C SER A 620 11.31 27.68 -9.72
N MET A 621 12.10 27.62 -8.65
CA MET A 621 12.33 28.77 -7.77
C MET A 621 13.17 29.85 -8.46
N GLY A 622 14.13 29.45 -9.32
CA GLY A 622 14.83 30.35 -10.23
C GLY A 622 13.86 31.11 -11.14
N LEU A 623 12.89 30.43 -11.76
CA LEU A 623 11.84 31.08 -12.56
C LEU A 623 10.94 32.00 -11.71
N LEU A 624 10.54 31.57 -10.50
CA LEU A 624 9.71 32.40 -9.60
C LEU A 624 10.43 33.65 -9.09
N SER A 625 11.77 33.62 -8.94
CA SER A 625 12.55 34.79 -8.50
C SER A 625 12.43 35.99 -9.44
N CYS A 626 12.05 35.78 -10.71
CA CYS A 626 11.78 36.84 -11.68
C CYS A 626 10.44 37.56 -11.46
N PHE A 627 9.57 37.09 -10.57
CA PHE A 627 8.23 37.63 -10.31
C PHE A 627 8.13 38.39 -8.97
N GLN A 628 9.26 38.80 -8.41
CA GLN A 628 9.31 39.66 -7.21
C GLN A 628 8.53 40.95 -7.42
N GLY A 629 7.64 41.31 -6.48
CA GLY A 629 6.87 42.56 -6.59
C GLY A 629 5.71 42.78 -5.63
N GLY A 630 5.43 41.88 -4.69
CA GLY A 630 4.30 42.01 -3.76
C GLY A 630 4.68 42.48 -2.35
N GLY A 631 5.89 42.17 -1.88
CA GLY A 631 6.32 42.37 -0.49
C GLY A 631 5.68 41.42 0.53
N GLY A 632 4.75 40.56 0.08
CA GLY A 632 3.93 39.67 0.92
C GLY A 632 4.52 38.28 1.14
N ILE A 633 3.67 37.35 1.57
CA ILE A 633 4.07 35.99 1.97
C ILE A 633 4.79 35.19 0.86
N LEU A 634 4.45 35.41 -0.42
CA LEU A 634 5.11 34.76 -1.56
C LEU A 634 6.59 35.18 -1.67
N ASP A 635 6.89 36.47 -1.58
CA ASP A 635 8.26 36.99 -1.65
C ASP A 635 9.10 36.51 -0.45
N ARG A 636 8.49 36.40 0.75
CA ARG A 636 9.14 35.80 1.93
C ARG A 636 9.44 34.31 1.72
N LEU A 637 8.50 33.53 1.20
CA LEU A 637 8.69 32.11 0.91
C LEU A 637 9.81 31.89 -0.11
N ILE A 638 9.81 32.63 -1.22
CA ILE A 638 10.86 32.59 -2.25
C ILE A 638 12.23 32.96 -1.65
N SER A 639 12.29 34.04 -0.84
CA SER A 639 13.54 34.49 -0.20
C SER A 639 14.06 33.54 0.89
N SER A 640 13.20 32.67 1.44
CA SER A 640 13.56 31.68 2.46
C SER A 640 14.02 30.32 1.91
N MET A 641 14.03 30.15 0.57
CA MET A 641 14.44 28.90 -0.08
C MET A 641 15.97 28.67 0.07
N PRO A 642 16.42 27.54 0.63
CA PRO A 642 17.86 27.25 0.75
C PRO A 642 18.54 27.06 -0.60
N ASN A 643 19.85 27.31 -0.66
CA ASN A 643 20.65 27.16 -1.88
C ASN A 643 20.90 25.68 -2.23
N LEU A 644 20.01 25.09 -3.01
CA LEU A 644 20.12 23.67 -3.41
C LEU A 644 21.28 23.39 -4.40
N ARG A 645 21.84 24.42 -5.06
CA ARG A 645 22.85 24.24 -6.13
C ARG A 645 24.13 23.57 -5.65
N GLU A 646 24.57 23.91 -4.45
CA GLU A 646 25.83 23.41 -3.88
C GLU A 646 25.69 21.92 -3.50
N PRO A 647 24.71 21.50 -2.69
CA PRO A 647 24.39 20.08 -2.47
C PRO A 647 24.17 19.28 -3.76
N LEU A 648 23.39 19.80 -4.71
CA LEU A 648 23.09 19.10 -5.98
C LEU A 648 24.31 18.95 -6.90
N SER A 649 25.29 19.86 -6.83
CA SER A 649 26.43 19.87 -7.76
C SER A 649 27.18 18.55 -7.80
N TYR A 650 27.48 17.97 -6.64
CA TYR A 650 28.16 16.67 -6.49
C TYR A 650 27.38 15.53 -7.17
N TRP A 651 26.06 15.53 -7.06
CA TRP A 651 25.20 14.48 -7.60
C TRP A 651 25.06 14.51 -9.13
N THR A 652 25.68 15.48 -9.81
CA THR A 652 25.72 15.55 -11.28
C THR A 652 26.60 14.44 -11.89
N SER A 653 27.70 14.07 -11.22
CA SER A 653 28.69 13.08 -11.70
C SER A 653 29.13 12.09 -10.62
N ALA A 654 28.28 11.83 -9.63
CA ALA A 654 28.58 10.89 -8.55
C ALA A 654 28.42 9.41 -8.97
N PHE A 655 27.47 9.13 -9.87
CA PHE A 655 27.11 7.77 -10.30
C PHE A 655 26.34 7.77 -11.64
N ASP A 656 26.34 6.63 -12.33
CA ASP A 656 25.61 6.43 -13.59
C ASP A 656 24.08 6.46 -13.37
N ARG A 657 23.45 7.61 -13.70
CA ARG A 657 22.00 7.82 -13.60
C ARG A 657 21.17 6.94 -14.56
N GLN A 658 21.76 6.40 -15.64
CA GLN A 658 21.04 5.51 -16.56
C GLN A 658 20.98 4.10 -16.00
N ARG A 659 22.11 3.53 -15.54
CA ARG A 659 22.14 2.21 -14.90
C ARG A 659 21.38 2.15 -13.58
N ALA A 660 21.36 3.25 -12.82
CA ALA A 660 20.51 3.39 -11.64
C ALA A 660 19.00 3.20 -11.94
N ARG A 661 18.56 3.45 -13.20
CA ARG A 661 17.18 3.25 -13.67
C ARG A 661 16.96 1.90 -14.35
N GLU A 662 17.88 1.49 -15.22
CA GLU A 662 17.74 0.28 -16.05
C GLU A 662 18.18 -0.99 -15.30
N ASP A 663 19.41 -1.01 -14.78
CA ASP A 663 19.99 -2.13 -14.03
C ASP A 663 19.52 -2.14 -12.55
N LYS A 664 18.96 -1.03 -12.07
CA LYS A 664 18.55 -0.80 -10.66
C LYS A 664 19.71 -0.87 -9.67
N ILE A 665 20.90 -0.44 -10.09
CA ILE A 665 22.13 -0.46 -9.29
C ILE A 665 22.79 0.93 -9.31
N LEU A 666 23.21 1.43 -8.15
CA LEU A 666 24.06 2.62 -8.07
C LEU A 666 25.51 2.21 -8.37
N ILE A 667 26.05 2.67 -9.51
CA ILE A 667 27.44 2.45 -9.92
C ILE A 667 28.15 3.79 -9.90
N PRO A 668 29.10 4.03 -8.98
CA PRO A 668 29.87 5.26 -8.91
C PRO A 668 30.63 5.56 -10.20
N GLU A 669 30.91 6.84 -10.46
CA GLU A 669 31.94 7.20 -11.44
C GLU A 669 33.35 6.91 -10.90
N LYS A 670 34.31 6.72 -11.81
CA LYS A 670 35.69 6.33 -11.46
C LYS A 670 36.35 7.40 -10.58
N GLY A 671 36.98 6.96 -9.50
CA GLY A 671 37.63 7.83 -8.51
C GLY A 671 36.68 8.43 -7.46
N ILE A 672 35.38 8.09 -7.45
CA ILE A 672 34.46 8.47 -6.36
C ILE A 672 34.60 7.53 -5.15
N GLU A 673 34.59 6.20 -5.37
CA GLU A 673 34.80 5.17 -4.35
C GLU A 673 35.98 4.27 -4.80
N PRO A 674 37.17 4.32 -4.17
CA PRO A 674 38.36 3.63 -4.67
C PRO A 674 38.31 2.11 -4.49
N ASP A 675 37.66 1.61 -3.43
CA ASP A 675 37.45 0.19 -3.21
C ASP A 675 36.50 -0.44 -4.25
N PHE A 676 35.58 0.36 -4.82
CA PHE A 676 34.79 -0.04 -5.98
C PHE A 676 35.68 -0.28 -7.20
N ASP A 677 36.50 0.70 -7.58
CA ASP A 677 37.42 0.62 -8.73
C ASP A 677 38.42 -0.54 -8.58
N ASP A 678 38.95 -0.77 -7.37
CA ASP A 678 39.80 -1.92 -7.05
C ASP A 678 39.05 -3.26 -7.23
N SER A 679 37.80 -3.35 -6.76
CA SER A 679 36.99 -4.57 -6.89
C SER A 679 36.63 -4.91 -8.34
N VAL A 680 36.36 -3.89 -9.17
CA VAL A 680 36.13 -4.06 -10.61
C VAL A 680 37.41 -4.52 -11.29
N SER A 681 38.53 -3.85 -11.01
CA SER A 681 39.86 -4.21 -11.54
C SER A 681 40.22 -5.66 -11.19
N ARG A 682 39.97 -6.09 -9.95
CA ARG A 682 40.22 -7.48 -9.51
C ARG A 682 39.35 -8.52 -10.21
N MET A 683 38.09 -8.22 -10.52
CA MET A 683 37.27 -9.13 -11.33
C MET A 683 37.80 -9.23 -12.77
N ASP A 684 38.22 -8.10 -13.35
CA ASP A 684 38.72 -8.07 -14.73
C ASP A 684 40.10 -8.74 -14.87
N GLU A 685 40.99 -8.65 -13.86
CA GLU A 685 42.20 -9.49 -13.77
C GLU A 685 41.87 -11.00 -13.89
N ILE A 686 40.84 -11.47 -13.18
CA ILE A 686 40.47 -12.89 -13.17
C ILE A 686 39.83 -13.28 -14.52
N ARG A 687 39.05 -12.37 -15.14
CA ARG A 687 38.49 -12.57 -16.49
C ARG A 687 39.59 -12.63 -17.55
N ASP A 688 40.63 -11.81 -17.44
CA ASP A 688 41.81 -11.85 -18.31
C ASP A 688 42.60 -13.16 -18.13
N GLN A 689 42.80 -13.63 -16.89
CA GLN A 689 43.41 -14.93 -16.60
C GLN A 689 42.60 -16.09 -17.18
N LEU A 690 41.27 -16.07 -17.06
CA LEU A 690 40.37 -17.03 -17.70
C LEU A 690 40.50 -16.97 -19.24
N SER A 691 40.60 -15.77 -19.84
CA SER A 691 40.79 -15.60 -21.28
C SER A 691 42.14 -16.17 -21.76
N GLY A 692 43.21 -15.98 -20.96
CA GLY A 692 44.53 -16.55 -21.18
C GLY A 692 44.49 -18.07 -21.15
N LEU A 693 43.89 -18.65 -20.12
CA LEU A 693 43.70 -20.10 -19.96
C LEU A 693 42.90 -20.69 -21.12
N LEU A 694 41.84 -20.01 -21.59
CA LEU A 694 41.08 -20.45 -22.78
C LEU A 694 41.95 -20.47 -24.04
N ASN A 695 42.84 -19.49 -24.21
CA ASN A 695 43.73 -19.42 -25.37
C ASN A 695 44.87 -20.44 -25.29
N GLU A 696 45.38 -20.73 -24.09
CA GLU A 696 46.30 -21.84 -23.83
C GLU A 696 45.68 -23.18 -24.20
N LYS A 697 44.47 -23.50 -23.68
CA LYS A 697 43.81 -24.79 -23.96
C LYS A 697 43.33 -24.92 -25.40
N LYS A 698 43.02 -23.82 -26.11
CA LYS A 698 42.84 -23.81 -27.59
C LYS A 698 44.11 -24.24 -28.32
N GLY A 699 45.29 -23.84 -27.82
CA GLY A 699 46.59 -24.27 -28.32
C GLY A 699 46.87 -25.74 -28.03
N GLU A 700 46.74 -26.15 -26.76
CA GLU A 700 46.98 -27.52 -26.28
C GLU A 700 46.15 -28.56 -27.05
N LEU A 701 44.83 -28.34 -27.16
CA LEU A 701 43.90 -29.23 -27.86
C LEU A 701 43.84 -29.01 -29.38
N LYS A 702 44.49 -27.96 -29.90
CA LYS A 702 44.43 -27.53 -31.31
C LYS A 702 43.00 -27.27 -31.84
N CYS A 703 42.05 -27.05 -30.93
CA CYS A 703 40.63 -26.84 -31.24
C CYS A 703 40.25 -25.36 -31.15
N ARG A 704 40.09 -24.70 -32.29
CA ARG A 704 39.65 -23.28 -32.34
C ARG A 704 38.21 -23.04 -31.88
N SER A 705 37.40 -24.09 -31.81
CA SER A 705 35.98 -24.04 -31.41
C SER A 705 35.73 -24.10 -29.90
N LEU A 706 36.79 -24.14 -29.07
CA LEU A 706 36.63 -24.04 -27.62
C LEU A 706 36.16 -22.64 -27.21
N LYS A 707 35.17 -22.60 -26.32
CA LYS A 707 34.63 -21.41 -25.68
C LYS A 707 34.22 -21.75 -24.26
N PHE A 708 34.06 -20.74 -23.42
CA PHE A 708 33.28 -20.88 -22.19
C PHE A 708 31.78 -20.71 -22.50
N THR A 709 30.93 -21.42 -21.76
CA THR A 709 29.48 -21.22 -21.72
C THR A 709 28.94 -21.46 -20.31
N ASP A 710 28.01 -20.60 -19.90
CA ASP A 710 27.36 -20.68 -18.60
C ASP A 710 26.12 -21.57 -18.67
N VAL A 711 25.90 -22.40 -17.65
CA VAL A 711 24.76 -23.32 -17.59
C VAL A 711 24.11 -23.27 -16.21
N GLY A 712 23.11 -22.40 -16.08
CA GLY A 712 22.31 -22.25 -14.86
C GLY A 712 23.10 -21.61 -13.71
N LYS A 713 23.70 -22.44 -12.84
CA LYS A 713 24.53 -21.99 -11.70
C LYS A 713 26.03 -22.22 -11.91
N GLU A 714 26.39 -23.00 -12.93
CA GLU A 714 27.77 -23.35 -13.23
C GLU A 714 28.25 -22.48 -14.39
N ILE A 715 28.98 -21.42 -14.05
CA ILE A 715 29.52 -20.43 -14.99
C ILE A 715 30.85 -20.92 -15.60
N TYR A 716 31.25 -20.34 -16.74
CA TYR A 716 32.50 -20.62 -17.45
C TYR A 716 32.77 -22.11 -17.70
N GLN A 717 31.76 -22.93 -17.99
CA GLN A 717 32.02 -24.33 -18.39
C GLN A 717 32.73 -24.35 -19.74
N MET A 718 33.81 -25.13 -19.87
CA MET A 718 34.55 -25.21 -21.13
C MET A 718 33.83 -26.14 -22.11
N GLU A 719 33.26 -25.58 -23.18
CA GLU A 719 32.49 -26.31 -24.18
C GLU A 719 33.42 -26.88 -25.27
N THR A 720 33.32 -28.20 -25.46
CA THR A 720 34.14 -29.00 -26.38
C THR A 720 33.26 -29.74 -27.38
N PRO A 721 33.64 -29.84 -28.67
CA PRO A 721 32.98 -30.75 -29.61
C PRO A 721 33.14 -32.22 -29.17
N LYS A 722 32.14 -33.07 -29.41
CA LYS A 722 32.21 -34.52 -29.09
C LYS A 722 33.41 -35.27 -29.69
N SER A 723 34.03 -34.73 -30.74
CA SER A 723 35.21 -35.28 -31.42
C SER A 723 36.55 -34.90 -30.77
N ALA A 724 36.58 -33.95 -29.82
CA ALA A 724 37.81 -33.55 -29.15
C ALA A 724 38.24 -34.58 -28.09
N LYS A 725 39.51 -34.97 -28.10
CA LYS A 725 40.12 -35.80 -27.05
C LYS A 725 40.55 -34.91 -25.89
N VAL A 726 39.79 -34.92 -24.79
CA VAL A 726 40.12 -34.18 -23.58
C VAL A 726 41.02 -34.98 -22.62
N PRO A 727 41.86 -34.31 -21.79
CA PRO A 727 42.63 -34.93 -20.71
C PRO A 727 41.79 -35.69 -19.68
N ALA A 728 42.40 -36.71 -19.04
CA ALA A 728 41.73 -37.58 -18.06
C ALA A 728 41.49 -36.94 -16.68
N ASN A 729 42.11 -35.78 -16.39
CA ASN A 729 41.90 -35.01 -15.16
C ASN A 729 40.71 -34.04 -15.24
N TRP A 730 39.93 -34.06 -16.33
CA TRP A 730 38.77 -33.19 -16.53
C TRP A 730 37.47 -33.87 -16.07
N ARG A 731 36.67 -33.16 -15.27
CA ARG A 731 35.35 -33.59 -14.81
C ARG A 731 34.29 -33.13 -15.82
N GLN A 732 33.52 -34.08 -16.36
CA GLN A 732 32.39 -33.75 -17.23
C GLN A 732 31.24 -33.19 -16.38
N MET A 733 30.79 -31.96 -16.67
CA MET A 733 29.73 -31.28 -15.93
C MET A 733 28.38 -31.46 -16.63
N SER A 734 28.32 -31.13 -17.93
CA SER A 734 27.12 -31.29 -18.76
C SER A 734 27.46 -31.77 -20.18
N ALA A 735 26.46 -32.27 -20.91
CA ALA A 735 26.61 -32.66 -22.32
C ALA A 735 25.29 -32.53 -23.07
N THR A 736 25.36 -32.25 -24.37
CA THR A 736 24.20 -32.19 -25.28
C THR A 736 24.38 -33.20 -26.43
N LYS A 737 23.61 -33.06 -27.52
CA LYS A 737 23.79 -33.90 -28.71
C LYS A 737 25.16 -33.72 -29.36
N ASP A 738 25.73 -32.52 -29.33
CA ASP A 738 26.88 -32.15 -30.17
C ASP A 738 28.14 -31.78 -29.36
N VAL A 739 27.96 -31.25 -28.16
CA VAL A 739 29.04 -30.76 -27.29
C VAL A 739 29.05 -31.42 -25.91
N LYS A 740 30.24 -31.44 -25.29
CA LYS A 740 30.47 -31.80 -23.89
C LYS A 740 31.10 -30.63 -23.15
N ARG A 741 30.77 -30.45 -21.88
CA ARG A 741 31.27 -29.35 -21.04
C ARG A 741 32.01 -29.88 -19.82
N TRP A 742 33.09 -29.19 -19.45
CA TRP A 742 34.06 -29.69 -18.49
C TRP A 742 34.53 -28.62 -17.51
N TYR A 743 34.87 -29.06 -16.30
CA TYR A 743 35.73 -28.35 -15.36
C TYR A 743 37.02 -29.15 -15.13
N PHE A 744 38.10 -28.45 -14.86
CA PHE A 744 39.42 -29.02 -14.52
C PHE A 744 40.05 -28.18 -13.39
N PRO A 745 41.09 -28.66 -12.68
CA PRO A 745 41.52 -28.06 -11.41
C PRO A 745 41.81 -26.54 -11.49
N GLU A 746 42.62 -26.12 -12.46
CA GLU A 746 42.96 -24.69 -12.70
C GLU A 746 41.71 -23.83 -12.94
N LEU A 747 40.83 -24.24 -13.86
CA LEU A 747 39.57 -23.55 -14.13
C LEU A 747 38.62 -23.55 -12.92
N THR A 748 38.61 -24.63 -12.13
CA THR A 748 37.76 -24.75 -10.93
C THR A 748 38.23 -23.77 -9.85
N GLN A 749 39.53 -23.50 -9.77
CA GLN A 749 40.08 -22.45 -8.90
C GLN A 749 39.72 -21.05 -9.42
N LEU A 750 40.01 -20.72 -10.69
CA LEU A 750 39.72 -19.38 -11.23
C LEU A 750 38.22 -19.05 -11.23
N VAL A 751 37.35 -20.01 -11.54
CA VAL A 751 35.89 -19.81 -11.46
C VAL A 751 35.43 -19.61 -10.02
N ARG A 752 36.07 -20.28 -9.05
CA ARG A 752 35.80 -20.04 -7.63
C ARG A 752 36.27 -18.65 -7.21
N GLU A 753 37.50 -18.25 -7.54
CA GLU A 753 38.02 -16.92 -7.24
C GLU A 753 37.16 -15.82 -7.86
N LEU A 754 36.64 -16.01 -9.07
CA LEU A 754 35.67 -15.10 -9.68
C LEU A 754 34.35 -15.06 -8.92
N GLN A 755 33.77 -16.20 -8.53
CA GLN A 755 32.52 -16.25 -7.74
C GLN A 755 32.68 -15.62 -6.36
N GLU A 756 33.84 -15.77 -5.72
CA GLU A 756 34.16 -15.14 -4.44
C GLU A 756 34.35 -13.62 -4.61
N ALA A 757 34.98 -13.16 -5.70
CA ALA A 757 35.09 -11.74 -6.05
C ALA A 757 33.73 -11.10 -6.42
N GLU A 758 32.87 -11.79 -7.17
CA GLU A 758 31.55 -11.30 -7.60
C GLU A 758 30.55 -11.22 -6.42
N GLU A 759 30.61 -12.14 -5.44
CA GLU A 759 29.86 -12.03 -4.18
C GLU A 759 30.38 -10.86 -3.33
N LEU A 760 31.71 -10.67 -3.21
CA LEU A 760 32.29 -9.53 -2.48
C LEU A 760 31.91 -8.18 -3.14
N HIS A 761 32.00 -8.06 -4.47
CA HIS A 761 31.57 -6.88 -5.20
C HIS A 761 30.07 -6.62 -5.02
N SER A 762 29.24 -7.67 -5.01
CA SER A 762 27.80 -7.60 -4.73
C SER A 762 27.46 -7.25 -3.27
N GLN A 763 28.41 -7.36 -2.35
CA GLN A 763 28.30 -6.84 -0.98
C GLN A 763 28.71 -5.36 -0.93
N LEU A 764 29.85 -5.02 -1.55
CA LEU A 764 30.37 -3.66 -1.63
C LEU A 764 29.40 -2.68 -2.34
N VAL A 765 28.74 -3.09 -3.42
CA VAL A 765 27.68 -2.31 -4.11
C VAL A 765 26.55 -1.89 -3.16
N ARG A 766 26.15 -2.76 -2.21
CA ARG A 766 25.13 -2.45 -1.20
C ARG A 766 25.65 -1.52 -0.11
N GLU A 767 26.92 -1.66 0.26
CA GLU A 767 27.57 -0.73 1.18
C GLU A 767 27.70 0.68 0.57
N ILE A 768 28.14 0.77 -0.68
CA ILE A 768 28.26 2.03 -1.43
C ILE A 768 26.92 2.75 -1.54
N ALA A 769 25.83 2.05 -1.85
CA ALA A 769 24.50 2.65 -1.81
C ALA A 769 24.20 3.29 -0.44
N SER A 770 24.58 2.60 0.65
CA SER A 770 24.43 3.10 2.03
C SER A 770 25.37 4.28 2.34
N ARG A 771 26.59 4.31 1.78
CA ARG A 771 27.53 5.46 1.89
C ARG A 771 26.97 6.70 1.16
N LEU A 772 26.46 6.51 -0.05
CA LEU A 772 25.84 7.58 -0.85
C LEU A 772 24.57 8.14 -0.17
N PHE A 773 23.70 7.27 0.35
CA PHE A 773 22.51 7.72 1.09
C PHE A 773 22.89 8.54 2.33
N ARG A 774 23.86 8.11 3.13
CA ARG A 774 24.38 8.91 4.26
C ARG A 774 24.97 10.25 3.82
N LYS A 775 25.65 10.31 2.67
CA LYS A 775 26.20 11.56 2.13
C LYS A 775 25.11 12.54 1.67
N PHE A 776 23.99 12.04 1.14
CA PHE A 776 22.82 12.86 0.80
C PHE A 776 22.11 13.40 2.06
N ASP A 777 22.08 12.60 3.12
CA ASP A 777 21.41 12.90 4.39
C ASP A 777 22.08 14.02 5.21
N VAL A 778 23.37 14.31 4.96
CA VAL A 778 24.07 15.47 5.57
C VAL A 778 23.32 16.79 5.32
N ASP A 779 22.72 16.94 4.14
CA ASP A 779 21.98 18.14 3.72
C ASP A 779 20.48 18.08 4.08
N TYR A 780 20.03 17.12 4.92
CA TYR A 780 18.61 16.89 5.28
C TYR A 780 17.85 18.17 5.66
N ALA A 781 18.49 19.06 6.45
CA ALA A 781 17.90 20.33 6.86
C ALA A 781 17.49 21.23 5.67
N ALA A 782 18.33 21.31 4.63
CA ALA A 782 18.03 22.05 3.41
C ALA A 782 16.93 21.35 2.58
N TRP A 783 16.98 20.01 2.48
CA TRP A 783 15.97 19.23 1.76
C TRP A 783 14.56 19.39 2.37
N ILE A 784 14.43 19.23 3.69
CA ILE A 784 13.12 19.37 4.37
C ILE A 784 12.62 20.81 4.38
N GLN A 785 13.51 21.81 4.48
CA GLN A 785 13.12 23.22 4.36
C GLN A 785 12.58 23.55 2.95
N ALA A 786 13.25 23.07 1.90
CA ALA A 786 12.77 23.26 0.53
C ALA A 786 11.39 22.60 0.30
N ILE A 787 11.19 21.38 0.79
CA ILE A 787 9.88 20.70 0.76
C ILE A 787 8.82 21.51 1.51
N LYS A 788 9.11 21.97 2.74
CA LYS A 788 8.18 22.77 3.56
C LYS A 788 7.82 24.11 2.90
N ILE A 789 8.67 24.69 2.07
CA ILE A 789 8.38 25.92 1.30
C ILE A 789 7.54 25.60 0.05
N VAL A 790 7.90 24.59 -0.74
CA VAL A 790 7.13 24.18 -1.93
C VAL A 790 5.71 23.72 -1.52
N ALA A 791 5.57 23.03 -0.39
CA ALA A 791 4.27 22.66 0.18
C ALA A 791 3.36 23.88 0.42
N GLN A 792 3.91 24.98 0.96
CA GLN A 792 3.16 26.21 1.24
C GLN A 792 2.78 26.95 -0.06
N LEU A 793 3.68 26.99 -1.04
CA LEU A 793 3.41 27.56 -2.36
C LEU A 793 2.32 26.77 -3.10
N ASP A 794 2.36 25.44 -3.06
CA ASP A 794 1.33 24.53 -3.61
C ASP A 794 -0.02 24.73 -2.89
N CYS A 795 -0.04 24.94 -1.57
CA CYS A 795 -1.26 25.30 -0.82
C CYS A 795 -1.85 26.65 -1.27
N LEU A 796 -1.03 27.67 -1.52
CA LEU A 796 -1.50 28.98 -2.02
C LEU A 796 -2.01 28.89 -3.47
N VAL A 797 -1.31 28.14 -4.33
CA VAL A 797 -1.75 27.85 -5.70
C VAL A 797 -3.04 27.02 -5.72
N SER A 798 -3.21 26.09 -4.77
CA SER A 798 -4.45 25.35 -4.55
C SER A 798 -5.62 26.28 -4.21
N LEU A 799 -5.43 27.23 -3.27
CA LEU A 799 -6.48 28.22 -2.93
C LEU A 799 -6.82 29.11 -4.12
N ALA A 800 -5.83 29.60 -4.87
CA ALA A 800 -6.06 30.42 -6.07
C ALA A 800 -6.83 29.63 -7.15
N LYS A 801 -6.43 28.38 -7.40
CA LYS A 801 -7.11 27.49 -8.35
C LYS A 801 -8.52 27.11 -7.90
N ALA A 802 -8.74 26.84 -6.61
CA ALA A 802 -10.08 26.61 -6.06
C ALA A 802 -10.96 27.87 -6.19
N SER A 803 -10.44 29.06 -5.85
CA SER A 803 -11.14 30.34 -6.00
C SER A 803 -11.45 30.69 -7.46
N SER A 804 -10.64 30.23 -8.43
CA SER A 804 -10.93 30.34 -9.86
C SER A 804 -11.99 29.36 -10.37
N LEU A 805 -12.25 28.26 -9.63
CA LEU A 805 -13.16 27.17 -10.00
C LEU A 805 -14.49 27.21 -9.24
N MET A 806 -14.59 28.00 -8.16
CA MET A 806 -15.87 28.28 -7.50
C MET A 806 -16.75 29.15 -8.41
N GLY A 807 -18.06 28.86 -8.39
CA GLY A 807 -19.05 29.56 -9.20
C GLY A 807 -19.19 31.04 -8.88
N GLN A 808 -19.89 31.78 -9.75
CA GLN A 808 -20.09 33.23 -9.62
C GLN A 808 -21.50 33.59 -9.13
N PRO A 809 -21.69 34.75 -8.47
CA PRO A 809 -20.67 35.61 -7.84
C PRO A 809 -19.78 34.90 -6.80
N ALA A 810 -18.53 35.35 -6.74
CA ALA A 810 -17.58 35.11 -5.65
C ALA A 810 -16.96 36.45 -5.22
N CYS A 811 -16.55 36.57 -3.96
CA CYS A 811 -15.95 37.81 -3.43
C CYS A 811 -14.74 37.52 -2.52
N ARG A 812 -13.87 38.51 -2.33
CA ARG A 812 -12.84 38.48 -1.29
C ARG A 812 -13.49 38.81 0.07
N PRO A 813 -13.44 37.93 1.08
CA PRO A 813 -14.01 38.19 2.39
C PRO A 813 -13.30 39.35 3.10
N GLN A 814 -14.06 40.18 3.81
CA GLN A 814 -13.54 41.29 4.61
C GLN A 814 -13.55 40.89 6.09
N PHE A 815 -12.38 40.98 6.73
CA PHE A 815 -12.20 40.67 8.15
C PHE A 815 -11.93 41.95 8.94
N PHE A 816 -12.67 42.14 10.02
CA PHE A 816 -12.62 43.35 10.86
C PHE A 816 -12.15 43.00 12.27
N ASP A 817 -11.03 43.59 12.68
CA ASP A 817 -10.55 43.51 14.07
C ASP A 817 -11.07 44.71 14.91
N ASN A 818 -10.93 44.61 16.23
CA ASN A 818 -11.22 45.65 17.23
C ASN A 818 -12.63 46.28 17.17
N GLN A 819 -13.61 45.54 16.64
CA GLN A 819 -15.02 45.96 16.67
C GLN A 819 -15.62 45.77 18.07
N GLU A 820 -16.42 46.74 18.56
CA GLU A 820 -17.15 46.59 19.84
C GLU A 820 -18.14 45.41 19.83
N ARG A 821 -18.53 44.94 18.64
CA ARG A 821 -19.49 43.86 18.44
C ARG A 821 -19.08 42.98 17.28
N SER A 822 -18.86 41.70 17.56
CA SER A 822 -18.76 40.66 16.54
C SER A 822 -20.03 40.62 15.69
N PHE A 823 -19.86 40.37 14.39
CA PHE A 823 -20.93 40.16 13.43
C PHE A 823 -20.49 39.18 12.34
N VAL A 824 -21.47 38.63 11.63
CA VAL A 824 -21.29 38.08 10.27
C VAL A 824 -22.34 38.70 9.37
N ASP A 825 -21.93 39.03 8.15
CA ASP A 825 -22.80 39.57 7.13
C ASP A 825 -22.43 38.91 5.79
N PHE A 826 -23.36 38.13 5.26
CA PHE A 826 -23.27 37.48 3.96
C PHE A 826 -24.50 37.85 3.12
N GLU A 827 -24.26 38.17 1.85
CA GLU A 827 -25.28 38.39 0.82
C GLU A 827 -25.08 37.33 -0.27
N GLU A 828 -26.18 36.76 -0.76
CA GLU A 828 -26.20 35.61 -1.69
C GLU A 828 -25.35 34.36 -1.28
N LEU A 829 -25.30 34.01 0.02
CA LEU A 829 -24.53 32.86 0.52
C LEU A 829 -25.00 31.52 -0.08
N ARG A 830 -24.03 30.64 -0.41
CA ARG A 830 -24.25 29.34 -1.06
C ARG A 830 -23.41 28.26 -0.38
N HIS A 831 -23.93 27.03 -0.35
CA HIS A 831 -23.22 25.90 0.26
C HIS A 831 -22.09 25.44 -0.65
N PRO A 832 -20.79 25.56 -0.27
CA PRO A 832 -19.67 25.41 -1.20
C PRO A 832 -19.65 24.07 -1.94
N CYS A 833 -20.06 22.98 -1.28
CA CYS A 833 -20.07 21.64 -1.86
C CYS A 833 -21.33 21.30 -2.69
N MET A 834 -22.36 22.17 -2.75
CA MET A 834 -23.62 21.89 -3.47
C MET A 834 -23.74 22.62 -4.82
N THR A 835 -23.00 23.71 -5.04
CA THR A 835 -23.07 24.53 -6.27
C THR A 835 -22.68 23.81 -7.55
N ASN A 836 -22.04 22.63 -7.43
CA ASN A 836 -21.56 21.82 -8.55
C ASN A 836 -22.37 20.52 -8.72
N THR A 837 -23.39 20.30 -7.89
CA THR A 837 -24.24 19.09 -7.87
C THR A 837 -25.74 19.40 -7.88
N VAL A 838 -26.13 20.68 -7.83
CA VAL A 838 -27.52 21.15 -7.91
C VAL A 838 -27.56 22.32 -8.88
N ASP A 839 -28.32 22.17 -9.98
CA ASP A 839 -28.35 23.15 -11.08
C ASP A 839 -28.95 24.51 -10.69
N ASP A 840 -29.83 24.54 -9.67
CA ASP A 840 -30.55 25.73 -9.20
C ASP A 840 -30.52 25.81 -7.66
N PHE A 841 -29.33 26.07 -7.10
CA PHE A 841 -29.17 26.32 -5.66
C PHE A 841 -29.57 27.77 -5.32
N ILE A 842 -30.69 27.95 -4.63
CA ILE A 842 -31.18 29.27 -4.20
C ILE A 842 -30.22 29.86 -3.13
N PRO A 843 -29.60 31.02 -3.37
CA PRO A 843 -28.70 31.65 -2.42
C PRO A 843 -29.45 32.34 -1.26
N ASN A 844 -28.79 32.58 -0.13
CA ASN A 844 -29.42 33.09 1.10
C ASN A 844 -28.64 34.26 1.72
N ASP A 845 -29.34 35.30 2.19
CA ASP A 845 -28.72 36.37 2.97
C ASP A 845 -28.66 36.00 4.46
N VAL A 846 -27.47 36.07 5.06
CA VAL A 846 -27.24 35.67 6.46
C VAL A 846 -26.52 36.79 7.20
N LYS A 847 -27.27 37.51 8.05
CA LYS A 847 -26.76 38.66 8.83
C LYS A 847 -27.06 38.48 10.31
N LEU A 848 -26.03 38.54 11.17
CA LEU A 848 -26.09 38.27 12.61
C LEU A 848 -25.11 39.17 13.37
N GLY A 849 -25.51 39.74 14.51
CA GLY A 849 -24.65 40.59 15.35
C GLY A 849 -24.49 42.03 14.85
N GLY A 850 -23.45 42.73 15.34
CA GLY A 850 -23.23 44.14 15.02
C GLY A 850 -24.38 45.04 15.49
N ASP A 851 -25.01 45.74 14.55
CA ASP A 851 -26.24 46.52 14.78
C ASP A 851 -27.52 45.68 14.83
N ARG A 852 -27.45 44.40 14.41
CA ARG A 852 -28.57 43.45 14.46
C ARG A 852 -28.54 42.59 15.72
N ALA A 853 -29.57 41.76 15.89
CA ALA A 853 -29.63 40.78 16.97
C ALA A 853 -28.45 39.80 16.92
N LYS A 854 -27.93 39.42 18.10
CA LYS A 854 -26.86 38.42 18.24
C LYS A 854 -27.36 36.96 18.19
N ILE A 855 -28.67 36.76 18.09
CA ILE A 855 -29.34 35.44 18.07
C ILE A 855 -30.46 35.51 17.03
N ASN A 856 -30.45 34.59 16.07
CA ASN A 856 -31.53 34.40 15.10
C ASN A 856 -32.23 33.06 15.39
N LEU A 857 -33.57 33.05 15.46
CA LEU A 857 -34.36 31.83 15.66
C LEU A 857 -34.82 31.28 14.30
N LEU A 858 -34.17 30.24 13.79
CA LEU A 858 -34.49 29.66 12.48
C LEU A 858 -35.66 28.67 12.57
N THR A 859 -36.82 29.04 12.03
CA THR A 859 -38.05 28.24 12.04
C THR A 859 -38.51 27.84 10.65
N GLY A 860 -39.11 26.67 10.49
CA GLY A 860 -39.68 26.20 9.22
C GLY A 860 -39.91 24.69 9.20
N ALA A 861 -40.54 24.18 8.13
CA ALA A 861 -40.77 22.75 7.94
C ALA A 861 -39.45 21.96 7.85
N ASN A 862 -39.50 20.64 8.06
CA ASN A 862 -38.36 19.77 7.74
C ASN A 862 -38.21 19.64 6.22
N ALA A 863 -37.00 19.33 5.76
CA ALA A 863 -36.55 19.47 4.36
C ALA A 863 -36.55 20.91 3.77
N ALA A 864 -37.10 21.93 4.44
CA ALA A 864 -37.07 23.33 3.98
C ALA A 864 -35.70 24.03 4.20
N GLY A 865 -34.60 23.40 3.79
CA GLY A 865 -33.25 23.99 3.77
C GLY A 865 -32.58 24.32 5.12
N LYS A 866 -33.30 24.30 6.26
CA LYS A 866 -32.82 24.76 7.57
C LYS A 866 -31.41 24.27 7.94
N SER A 867 -31.18 22.96 7.83
CA SER A 867 -29.90 22.35 8.20
C SER A 867 -28.77 22.73 7.24
N THR A 868 -29.09 22.97 5.96
CA THR A 868 -28.14 23.51 4.97
C THR A 868 -27.73 24.93 5.36
N VAL A 869 -28.68 25.80 5.71
CA VAL A 869 -28.42 27.20 6.13
C VAL A 869 -27.60 27.30 7.42
N LEU A 870 -27.60 26.26 8.27
CA LEU A 870 -26.75 26.16 9.46
C LEU A 870 -25.39 25.49 9.21
N ARG A 871 -25.15 24.97 8.01
CA ARG A 871 -23.90 24.33 7.56
C ARG A 871 -23.10 25.20 6.57
N MET A 872 -23.77 26.15 5.89
CA MET A 872 -23.15 27.20 5.07
C MET A 872 -22.31 28.17 5.90
#